data_AF-A0A8J2S962-F1
#
_entry.id   AF-A0A8J2S962-F1
#
_cell.length_a   1.000
_cell.length_b   1.000
_cell.length_c   1.000
_cell.angle_alpha   90.00
_cell.angle_beta   90.00
_cell.angle_gamma   90.00
#
_symmetry.space_group_name_H-M   'P 1'
#
loop_
_entity.id
_entity.type
_entity.pdbx_description
1 polymer ?
#
loop_
_entity_poly.entity_id
_entity_poly.type
_entity_poly.pdbx_seq_one_letter_code
_entity_poly.pdbx_strand_id
1 'polypeptide(L)'
;MSSEESLDLPLHSLGSDYKVEHYLMKLTCDLEQKTFSGEVYVFVKHLGPGPILILDLKDLVIDKVEEVDCSEGEISNFLSHDKQKSYEQFSYWTFKKDRRVLNPILENWCVKIAIPEKQETLVCLHYRTKPEGSSVSWFLDDDGNSCCLTTGSLINNRSLMPSQDAPTLMATWQLLLQVPKNYSATTTGDDTGFFTDAGTYFFTTMLLPISTFALAIGKWKCSNIPMRVGCFLPDDRLIECRHPHYPCPFAQIDVAGPEIPCRVFYSDSFEPSILKDYIPSSIETIYRILGRHVVPKLDFIIIPQSVACLGFASPGLILISPSILYGQAPMLSRLGHEISHSWFGINIGPKNWNEEWISEGFATFMEDVIDLKMSKFVHRNEMMALKAINRYEILKSDCQNVDPSLQRMSAFDPEANVVINGLNRDKTVSQIPYLKGYFFLFQLANLVGLDSLLLAMKCYVEHFHGCLVTTAECIEFFCLRFQQKEEIRHHAQVWLYSSSLPELNKDLFVVNRLDVEVDQHVAYWKRRLTQNTPAFAFPQSSPDQVLALLDRLLMLENKLLSQKKVCLLIDHYKPHLMNADVYHRACELIVAQQCTPLLHLVRQFLLQHPAMGAYLYGELVHSDHPEFRVVAMETYRQLENKLDMVSAWYMDDLDQDSDQRLEHHKNPSQPVDMKDVNTLTGVLHWKLNVDTHEEDGVLDKIKKDRGYNYEDVIEISPEKLPNYEEKLKIFFAEHLHTDEEIRFVVAGSGFFDVRDAKNDSWIRIKVEAGDLLILPAGIYHRFTLDSLNYIKAKRFFVGEPLNVDTHEEDGELDKIKKDRGYNYEDVIELLPEKLPNYEEMLKLFFTEHLHADEEIRFILAGSGFFDVRDAENGNWIRIKAEAGDMLIMPAGIYHRFTLDVLLRTTVQRC
;
A
#
# COMPACT_ATOMS: atom_id res chain seq x y z
N MET A 1 -3.56 10.84 -28.01
CA MET A 1 -2.63 12.00 -28.02
C MET A 1 -3.36 13.19 -27.43
N SER A 2 -3.23 13.40 -26.11
CA SER A 2 -3.46 14.69 -25.42
C SER A 2 -3.27 14.50 -23.90
N SER A 3 -2.02 14.57 -23.46
CA SER A 3 -1.53 15.18 -22.21
C SER A 3 -0.13 14.63 -21.95
N GLU A 4 0.88 15.43 -22.31
CA GLU A 4 2.25 15.29 -21.81
C GLU A 4 2.27 15.70 -20.32
N GLU A 5 1.52 14.99 -19.48
CA GLU A 5 1.75 15.01 -18.04
C GLU A 5 2.88 14.01 -17.78
N SER A 6 4.04 14.59 -17.50
CA SER A 6 5.29 13.99 -17.03
C SER A 6 5.26 12.47 -16.82
N LEU A 7 5.78 11.73 -17.79
CA LEU A 7 6.47 10.48 -17.46
C LEU A 7 7.57 10.85 -16.46
N ASP A 8 7.30 10.61 -15.17
CA ASP A 8 8.33 10.51 -14.13
C ASP A 8 9.44 9.67 -14.77
N LEU A 9 10.62 10.27 -15.07
CA LEU A 9 11.97 9.68 -15.06
C LEU A 9 13.02 10.46 -15.86
N PRO A 10 14.12 10.86 -15.19
CA PRO A 10 15.25 9.94 -14.99
C PRO A 10 15.79 9.93 -13.54
N LEU A 11 16.64 8.94 -13.23
CA LEU A 11 17.52 8.95 -12.05
C LEU A 11 18.46 10.17 -12.11
N HIS A 12 18.04 11.30 -11.53
CA HIS A 12 18.75 12.57 -11.62
C HIS A 12 20.14 12.47 -10.99
N SER A 13 20.30 11.59 -9.99
CA SER A 13 21.58 11.31 -9.34
C SER A 13 22.68 10.81 -10.30
N LEU A 14 22.33 10.26 -11.48
CA LEU A 14 23.33 9.85 -12.49
C LEU A 14 24.09 11.05 -13.10
N GLY A 15 23.51 12.25 -13.05
CA GLY A 15 24.17 13.50 -13.46
C GLY A 15 24.99 14.16 -12.35
N SER A 16 25.10 13.52 -11.18
CA SER A 16 25.84 14.07 -10.03
C SER A 16 27.35 14.08 -10.28
N ASP A 17 28.01 15.17 -9.90
CA ASP A 17 29.49 15.25 -9.88
C ASP A 17 30.09 14.47 -8.69
N TYR A 18 29.24 14.04 -7.76
CA TYR A 18 29.63 13.32 -6.55
C TYR A 18 28.95 11.96 -6.48
N LYS A 19 29.67 10.97 -5.98
CA LYS A 19 29.12 9.66 -5.59
C LYS A 19 29.02 9.58 -4.07
N VAL A 20 27.88 9.11 -3.57
CA VAL A 20 27.72 8.74 -2.16
C VAL A 20 28.41 7.39 -1.92
N GLU A 21 29.34 7.33 -0.98
CA GLU A 21 30.03 6.10 -0.58
C GLU A 21 29.42 5.46 0.68
N HIS A 22 28.79 6.26 1.55
CA HIS A 22 28.20 5.79 2.80
C HIS A 22 27.02 6.68 3.27
N TYR A 23 26.00 6.06 3.85
CA TYR A 23 24.85 6.74 4.48
C TYR A 23 24.83 6.53 6.00
N LEU A 24 24.71 7.60 6.79
CA LEU A 24 24.30 7.51 8.20
C LEU A 24 22.86 7.97 8.31
N MET A 25 22.01 7.13 8.87
CA MET A 25 20.60 7.40 9.00
C MET A 25 20.24 7.44 10.48
N LYS A 26 19.56 8.50 10.90
CA LYS A 26 18.94 8.60 12.21
C LYS A 26 17.46 8.83 11.98
N LEU A 27 16.65 7.80 12.22
CA LEU A 27 15.23 7.82 11.89
C LEU A 27 14.38 7.57 13.13
N THR A 28 13.28 8.31 13.23
CA THR A 28 12.21 8.04 14.19
C THR A 28 10.96 7.67 13.40
N CYS A 29 10.39 6.51 13.70
CA CYS A 29 9.12 6.07 13.13
C CYS A 29 7.96 6.50 14.02
N ASP A 30 7.00 7.19 13.43
CA ASP A 30 5.70 7.47 14.02
C ASP A 30 4.63 6.67 13.27
N LEU A 31 4.15 5.60 13.92
CA LEU A 31 3.13 4.70 13.36
C LEU A 31 1.73 5.33 13.35
N GLU A 32 1.47 6.33 14.20
CA GLU A 32 0.17 7.01 14.27
C GLU A 32 0.08 8.07 13.17
N GLN A 33 1.13 8.88 13.02
CA GLN A 33 1.21 9.90 11.98
C GLN A 33 1.59 9.33 10.61
N LYS A 34 1.92 8.03 10.52
CA LYS A 34 2.40 7.38 9.29
C LYS A 34 3.59 8.12 8.67
N THR A 35 4.57 8.48 9.49
CA THR A 35 5.77 9.19 9.02
C THR A 35 7.07 8.64 9.59
N PHE A 36 8.16 8.85 8.85
CA PHE A 36 9.51 8.81 9.36
C PHE A 36 10.08 10.23 9.38
N SER A 37 10.82 10.58 10.42
CA SER A 37 11.53 11.86 10.52
C SER A 37 12.94 11.68 11.04
N GLY A 38 13.85 12.54 10.60
CA GLY A 38 15.20 12.59 11.14
C GLY A 38 16.26 13.15 10.19
N GLU A 39 17.45 12.57 10.27
CA GLU A 39 18.65 13.06 9.59
C GLU A 39 19.23 11.93 8.71
N VAL A 40 19.64 12.28 7.49
CA VAL A 40 20.53 11.45 6.67
C VAL A 40 21.83 12.20 6.41
N TYR A 41 22.94 11.54 6.69
CA TYR A 41 24.28 12.03 6.39
C TYR A 41 24.82 11.25 5.21
N VAL A 42 25.23 11.95 4.17
CA VAL A 42 25.79 11.37 2.96
C VAL A 42 27.28 11.69 2.89
N PHE A 43 28.11 10.65 2.96
CA PHE A 43 29.54 10.76 2.69
C PHE A 43 29.75 10.72 1.19
N VAL A 44 30.31 11.79 0.65
CA VAL A 44 30.45 11.96 -0.79
C VAL A 44 31.89 12.09 -1.23
N LYS A 45 32.16 11.53 -2.40
CA LYS A 45 33.43 11.60 -3.11
C LYS A 45 33.25 12.29 -4.45
N HIS A 46 34.12 13.24 -4.73
CA HIS A 46 34.11 13.99 -5.99
C HIS A 46 34.59 13.12 -7.15
N LEU A 47 33.82 13.07 -8.24
CA LEU A 47 34.11 12.29 -9.45
C LEU A 47 33.97 13.09 -10.75
N GLY A 48 33.19 14.17 -10.75
CA GLY A 48 32.84 14.96 -11.92
C GLY A 48 33.63 16.26 -12.07
N PRO A 49 33.41 17.00 -13.17
CA PRO A 49 34.05 18.29 -13.41
C PRO A 49 33.40 19.45 -12.64
N GLY A 50 32.20 19.28 -12.10
CA GLY A 50 31.46 20.33 -11.40
C GLY A 50 31.35 20.13 -9.88
N PRO A 51 30.70 21.08 -9.17
CA PRO A 51 30.55 21.05 -7.72
C PRO A 51 29.18 20.54 -7.25
N ILE A 52 28.37 19.88 -8.09
CA ILE A 52 26.97 19.60 -7.77
C ILE A 52 26.77 18.14 -7.33
N LEU A 53 26.37 17.94 -6.07
CA LEU A 53 25.77 16.70 -5.60
C LEU A 53 24.28 16.67 -5.94
N ILE A 54 23.82 15.57 -6.54
CA ILE A 54 22.40 15.33 -6.82
C ILE A 54 21.95 14.09 -6.07
N LEU A 55 20.89 14.24 -5.27
CA LEU A 55 20.15 13.15 -4.63
C LEU A 55 18.72 13.14 -5.17
N ASP A 56 18.20 11.96 -5.48
CA ASP A 56 16.80 11.73 -5.83
C ASP A 56 15.93 11.87 -4.57
N LEU A 57 14.74 12.45 -4.72
CA LEU A 57 13.72 12.50 -3.67
C LEU A 57 12.32 12.47 -4.29
N LYS A 58 11.33 11.99 -3.54
CA LYS A 58 9.91 12.05 -3.90
C LYS A 58 9.07 12.09 -2.63
N ASP A 59 8.05 12.94 -2.55
CA ASP A 59 7.13 12.96 -1.40
C ASP A 59 7.84 13.10 -0.03
N LEU A 60 8.97 13.82 -0.03
CA LEU A 60 9.74 14.17 1.17
C LEU A 60 9.63 15.67 1.43
N VAL A 61 9.70 16.05 2.71
CA VAL A 61 9.91 17.43 3.12
C VAL A 61 11.35 17.56 3.60
N ILE A 62 12.13 18.43 2.94
CA ILE A 62 13.50 18.77 3.35
C ILE A 62 13.45 20.02 4.22
N ASP A 63 13.80 19.88 5.49
CA ASP A 63 13.77 20.98 6.45
C ASP A 63 15.07 21.80 6.42
N LYS A 64 16.21 21.12 6.27
CA LYS A 64 17.53 21.76 6.35
C LYS A 64 18.60 20.92 5.67
N VAL A 65 19.58 21.58 5.06
CA VAL A 65 20.79 20.95 4.51
C VAL A 65 22.03 21.61 5.10
N GLU A 66 22.98 20.81 5.55
CA GLU A 66 24.19 21.26 6.23
C GLU A 66 25.43 20.53 5.70
N GLU A 67 26.54 21.25 5.55
CA GLU A 67 27.88 20.69 5.44
C GLU A 67 28.40 20.41 6.86
N VAL A 68 28.92 19.20 7.09
CA VAL A 68 29.55 18.82 8.37
C VAL A 68 31.06 18.92 8.21
N ASP A 69 31.74 19.60 9.13
CA ASP A 69 33.18 19.83 9.03
C ASP A 69 33.97 18.53 9.27
N CYS A 70 34.82 18.17 8.30
CA CYS A 70 35.60 16.94 8.28
C CYS A 70 37.05 17.27 7.93
N SER A 71 38.01 16.74 8.71
CA SER A 71 39.43 16.87 8.36
C SER A 71 39.87 15.73 7.43
N GLU A 72 40.82 16.03 6.54
CA GLU A 72 41.28 15.13 5.48
C GLU A 72 41.80 13.81 6.08
N GLY A 73 41.21 12.66 5.69
CA GLY A 73 41.58 11.33 6.21
C GLY A 73 40.81 10.85 7.46
N GLU A 74 39.90 11.64 8.04
CA GLU A 74 38.97 11.16 9.09
C GLU A 74 37.91 10.19 8.53
N ILE A 75 37.60 10.30 7.23
CA ILE A 75 36.54 9.55 6.54
C ILE A 75 37.00 8.11 6.17
N SER A 76 38.28 7.92 5.85
CA SER A 76 38.82 6.63 5.39
C SER A 76 38.95 5.55 6.48
N ASN A 77 38.72 5.89 7.76
CA ASN A 77 38.80 4.97 8.90
C ASN A 77 37.42 4.58 9.49
N PHE A 78 36.33 4.84 8.76
CA PHE A 78 34.96 4.78 9.27
C PHE A 78 34.30 3.38 9.25
N LEU A 79 34.86 2.43 8.50
CA LEU A 79 34.28 1.09 8.36
C LEU A 79 35.04 0.08 9.23
N SER A 80 34.56 -0.09 10.46
CA SER A 80 34.98 -1.18 11.35
C SER A 80 33.93 -2.30 11.34
N HIS A 81 34.34 -3.56 11.46
CA HIS A 81 33.41 -4.69 11.68
C HIS A 81 33.01 -4.86 13.14
N ASP A 82 33.64 -4.08 14.02
CA ASP A 82 33.42 -4.12 15.45
C ASP A 82 32.20 -3.23 15.75
N LYS A 83 31.06 -3.86 16.04
CA LYS A 83 29.76 -3.20 16.21
C LYS A 83 29.81 -2.05 17.20
N GLN A 84 30.54 -2.24 18.31
CA GLN A 84 30.66 -1.23 19.35
C GLN A 84 31.47 -0.04 18.85
N LYS A 85 32.60 -0.29 18.18
CA LYS A 85 33.38 0.79 17.56
C LYS A 85 32.61 1.53 16.47
N SER A 86 31.85 0.80 15.65
CA SER A 86 31.04 1.40 14.59
C SER A 86 29.93 2.28 15.15
N TYR A 87 29.29 1.87 16.26
CA TYR A 87 28.33 2.72 16.97
C TYR A 87 28.99 3.95 17.66
N GLU A 88 30.16 3.77 18.28
CA GLU A 88 30.91 4.87 18.88
C GLU A 88 31.33 5.91 17.81
N GLN A 89 31.73 5.45 16.62
CA GLN A 89 32.00 6.28 15.45
C GLN A 89 30.72 6.99 14.99
N PHE A 90 29.63 6.27 14.75
CA PHE A 90 28.33 6.87 14.41
C PHE A 90 27.96 8.00 15.37
N SER A 91 28.08 7.75 16.68
CA SER A 91 27.77 8.72 17.74
C SER A 91 28.69 9.94 17.72
N TYR A 92 29.96 9.78 17.36
CA TYR A 92 30.90 10.90 17.25
C TYR A 92 30.50 11.86 16.13
N TRP A 93 30.19 11.35 14.94
CA TRP A 93 29.91 12.16 13.75
C TRP A 93 28.55 12.85 13.79
N THR A 94 27.55 12.17 14.33
CA THR A 94 26.18 12.71 14.40
C THR A 94 26.06 13.80 15.48
N PHE A 95 26.77 13.67 16.61
CA PHE A 95 26.53 14.51 17.79
C PHE A 95 27.64 15.52 18.16
N LYS A 96 28.85 15.47 17.57
CA LYS A 96 30.01 16.23 18.08
C LYS A 96 30.72 17.14 17.08
N LYS A 97 30.26 17.26 15.83
CA LYS A 97 30.91 18.06 14.78
C LYS A 97 30.16 19.37 14.49
N ASP A 98 30.93 20.41 14.18
CA ASP A 98 30.40 21.70 13.74
C ASP A 98 29.75 21.58 12.36
N ARG A 99 28.71 22.39 12.13
CA ARG A 99 27.87 22.33 10.92
C ARG A 99 27.69 23.71 10.30
N ARG A 100 27.70 23.75 8.97
CA ARG A 100 27.43 24.96 8.17
C ARG A 100 26.21 24.75 7.31
N VAL A 101 25.26 25.68 7.35
CA VAL A 101 24.05 25.61 6.52
C VAL A 101 24.39 25.81 5.04
N LEU A 102 23.82 24.97 4.17
CA LEU A 102 23.87 25.08 2.73
C LEU A 102 22.50 25.48 2.17
N ASN A 103 22.51 26.07 0.97
CA ASN A 103 21.28 26.44 0.25
C ASN A 103 21.07 25.46 -0.92
N PRO A 104 20.27 24.41 -0.74
CA PRO A 104 19.98 23.47 -1.82
C PRO A 104 18.99 24.07 -2.83
N ILE A 105 19.01 23.55 -4.05
CA ILE A 105 17.92 23.74 -5.02
C ILE A 105 17.04 22.50 -4.95
N LEU A 106 15.78 22.69 -4.54
CA LEU A 106 14.77 21.64 -4.51
C LEU A 106 14.00 21.63 -5.82
N GLU A 107 13.97 20.48 -6.47
CA GLU A 107 13.13 20.20 -7.63
C GLU A 107 12.13 19.10 -7.26
N ASN A 108 11.15 18.83 -8.13
CA ASN A 108 10.09 17.86 -7.85
C ASN A 108 10.62 16.44 -7.52
N TRP A 109 11.77 16.08 -8.08
CA TRP A 109 12.31 14.71 -8.07
C TRP A 109 13.74 14.60 -7.53
N CYS A 110 14.36 15.73 -7.19
CA CYS A 110 15.73 15.73 -6.72
C CYS A 110 16.05 16.96 -5.87
N VAL A 111 17.14 16.86 -5.11
CA VAL A 111 17.79 17.98 -4.47
C VAL A 111 19.20 18.14 -5.05
N LYS A 112 19.54 19.37 -5.45
CA LYS A 112 20.86 19.73 -5.96
C LYS A 112 21.59 20.57 -4.93
N ILE A 113 22.78 20.14 -4.55
CA ILE A 113 23.58 20.73 -3.47
C ILE A 113 24.93 21.11 -4.05
N ALA A 114 25.25 22.40 -4.04
CA ALA A 114 26.57 22.89 -4.41
C ALA A 114 27.54 22.67 -3.24
N ILE A 115 28.53 21.80 -3.44
CA ILE A 115 29.57 21.48 -2.47
C ILE A 115 30.85 22.22 -2.88
N PRO A 116 31.54 22.92 -1.94
CA PRO A 116 32.85 23.50 -2.24
C PRO A 116 33.82 22.43 -2.77
N GLU A 117 34.69 22.77 -3.73
CA GLU A 117 35.67 21.82 -4.31
C GLU A 117 36.59 21.21 -3.23
N LYS A 118 36.12 20.09 -2.66
CA LYS A 118 36.79 19.25 -1.67
C LYS A 118 36.71 17.81 -2.17
N GLN A 119 37.79 17.07 -1.95
CA GLN A 119 37.89 15.67 -2.41
C GLN A 119 36.89 14.75 -1.70
N GLU A 120 36.65 14.99 -0.40
CA GLU A 120 35.68 14.28 0.43
C GLU A 120 34.87 15.28 1.25
N THR A 121 33.58 15.04 1.42
CA THR A 121 32.69 15.91 2.21
C THR A 121 31.55 15.09 2.83
N LEU A 122 31.06 15.54 3.99
CA LEU A 122 29.87 15.00 4.64
C LEU A 122 28.75 16.03 4.58
N VAL A 123 27.60 15.65 4.01
CA VAL A 123 26.42 16.50 3.94
C VAL A 123 25.31 15.87 4.76
N CYS A 124 24.65 16.66 5.61
CA CYS A 124 23.51 16.25 6.42
C CYS A 124 22.23 16.88 5.88
N LEU A 125 21.20 16.07 5.68
CA LEU A 125 19.85 16.51 5.33
C LEU A 125 18.90 16.16 6.46
N HIS A 126 18.15 17.15 6.94
CA HIS A 126 17.04 16.98 7.86
C HIS A 126 15.76 16.86 7.04
N TYR A 127 14.98 15.82 7.29
CA TYR A 127 13.81 15.55 6.47
C TYR A 127 12.74 14.77 7.23
N ARG A 128 11.55 14.75 6.63
CA ARG A 128 10.44 13.86 7.00
C ARG A 128 9.77 13.29 5.76
N THR A 129 9.30 12.05 5.87
CA THR A 129 8.43 11.45 4.84
C THR A 129 7.03 12.03 4.96
N LYS A 130 6.30 12.06 3.86
CA LYS A 130 4.87 12.33 3.88
C LYS A 130 4.08 11.02 4.03
N PRO A 131 2.89 11.02 4.68
CA PRO A 131 2.05 9.82 4.79
C PRO A 131 1.67 9.18 3.45
N GLU A 132 1.48 9.99 2.42
CA GLU A 132 1.18 9.59 1.05
C GLU A 132 2.40 9.05 0.28
N GLY A 133 3.60 9.06 0.87
CA GLY A 133 4.83 8.63 0.21
C GLY A 133 4.84 7.13 -0.11
N SER A 134 5.17 6.77 -1.35
CA SER A 134 5.05 5.38 -1.83
C SER A 134 6.06 4.39 -1.24
N SER A 135 7.07 4.85 -0.50
CA SER A 135 8.14 3.99 0.02
C SER A 135 7.78 3.22 1.29
N VAL A 136 6.71 3.62 1.97
CA VAL A 136 6.28 2.99 3.22
C VAL A 136 4.84 2.51 3.05
N SER A 137 4.65 1.21 3.25
CA SER A 137 3.32 0.62 3.39
C SER A 137 2.95 0.56 4.85
N TRP A 138 1.87 1.25 5.22
CA TRP A 138 1.30 1.26 6.57
C TRP A 138 0.08 0.36 6.59
N PHE A 139 -0.05 -0.48 7.62
CA PHE A 139 -1.15 -1.42 7.73
C PHE A 139 -1.34 -1.90 9.17
N LEU A 140 -2.49 -2.50 9.44
CA LEU A 140 -2.75 -3.23 10.69
C LEU A 140 -2.35 -4.70 10.52
N ASP A 141 -1.71 -5.27 11.53
CA ASP A 141 -1.49 -6.71 11.59
C ASP A 141 -2.78 -7.48 11.90
N ASP A 142 -2.70 -8.81 11.82
CA ASP A 142 -3.86 -9.68 12.07
C ASP A 142 -4.39 -9.58 13.52
N ASP A 143 -3.63 -8.98 14.44
CA ASP A 143 -4.02 -8.70 15.83
C ASP A 143 -4.51 -7.24 16.01
N GLY A 144 -4.57 -6.45 14.95
CA GLY A 144 -5.03 -5.06 14.96
C GLY A 144 -3.98 -4.03 15.41
N ASN A 145 -2.69 -4.38 15.46
CA ASN A 145 -1.63 -3.42 15.80
C ASN A 145 -1.09 -2.74 14.54
N SER A 146 -0.82 -1.43 14.62
CA SER A 146 -0.17 -0.69 13.54
C SER A 146 1.22 -1.22 13.25
N CYS A 147 1.57 -1.38 11.99
CA CYS A 147 2.90 -1.80 11.55
C CYS A 147 3.21 -1.19 10.19
N CYS A 148 4.49 -1.22 9.81
CA CYS A 148 4.90 -0.73 8.51
C CYS A 148 6.05 -1.54 7.91
N LEU A 149 6.11 -1.51 6.58
CA LEU A 149 7.17 -2.10 5.77
C LEU A 149 7.64 -1.08 4.76
N THR A 150 8.94 -1.06 4.49
CA THR A 150 9.51 -0.29 3.39
C THR A 150 9.96 -1.21 2.27
N THR A 151 9.61 -0.87 1.04
CA THR A 151 10.01 -1.59 -0.17
C THR A 151 10.77 -0.62 -1.07
N GLY A 152 12.09 -0.75 -1.13
CA GLY A 152 12.96 0.17 -1.86
C GLY A 152 13.01 -0.04 -3.38
N SER A 153 12.58 -1.22 -3.84
CA SER A 153 12.68 -1.65 -5.23
C SER A 153 11.55 -1.05 -6.10
N LEU A 154 11.76 -0.67 -7.36
CA LEU A 154 13.07 -0.58 -8.03
C LEU A 154 13.77 0.75 -7.69
N ILE A 155 13.02 1.84 -7.53
CA ILE A 155 13.54 3.21 -7.26
C ILE A 155 12.62 3.95 -6.28
N ASN A 156 12.25 3.28 -5.20
CA ASN A 156 11.21 3.77 -4.30
C ASN A 156 11.79 4.44 -3.05
N ASN A 157 13.03 4.10 -2.66
CA ASN A 157 13.66 4.63 -1.46
C ASN A 157 13.94 6.14 -1.48
N ARG A 158 13.92 6.79 -2.65
CA ARG A 158 13.81 8.27 -2.76
C ARG A 158 12.60 8.87 -2.01
N SER A 159 11.58 8.07 -1.73
CA SER A 159 10.39 8.47 -0.94
C SER A 159 10.46 8.04 0.53
N LEU A 160 11.56 7.38 0.91
CA LEU A 160 11.92 7.12 2.30
C LEU A 160 13.01 8.08 2.76
N MET A 161 13.99 8.39 1.91
CA MET A 161 15.07 9.33 2.20
C MET A 161 15.69 9.91 0.93
N PRO A 162 16.35 11.08 1.00
CA PRO A 162 17.17 11.59 -0.10
C PRO A 162 18.35 10.64 -0.39
N SER A 163 18.43 10.10 -1.60
CA SER A 163 19.40 9.04 -1.95
C SER A 163 19.86 9.09 -3.41
N GLN A 164 20.90 8.34 -3.74
CA GLN A 164 21.24 8.05 -5.13
C GLN A 164 20.65 6.68 -5.51
N ASP A 165 19.45 6.67 -6.12
CA ASP A 165 18.64 5.45 -6.28
C ASP A 165 19.10 4.53 -7.44
N ALA A 166 20.13 4.93 -8.19
CA ALA A 166 20.60 4.16 -9.33
C ALA A 166 21.33 2.88 -8.86
N PRO A 167 21.07 1.71 -9.48
CA PRO A 167 21.72 0.44 -9.10
C PRO A 167 23.24 0.51 -9.01
N THR A 168 23.85 1.26 -9.93
CA THR A 168 25.31 1.41 -10.04
C THR A 168 25.93 2.31 -8.97
N LEU A 169 25.12 3.13 -8.28
CA LEU A 169 25.54 4.04 -7.22
C LEU A 169 25.42 3.35 -5.85
N MET A 170 26.06 2.19 -5.73
CA MET A 170 26.07 1.39 -4.50
C MET A 170 26.83 2.09 -3.36
N ALA A 171 26.32 1.95 -2.15
CA ALA A 171 26.88 2.50 -0.93
C ALA A 171 26.70 1.53 0.25
N THR A 172 27.43 1.78 1.32
CA THR A 172 27.21 1.14 2.63
C THR A 172 26.34 2.05 3.50
N TRP A 173 25.80 1.54 4.61
CA TRP A 173 24.97 2.37 5.48
C TRP A 173 24.99 1.96 6.95
N GLN A 174 24.65 2.91 7.82
CA GLN A 174 24.39 2.74 9.24
C GLN A 174 23.04 3.39 9.59
N LEU A 175 22.28 2.77 10.49
CA LEU A 175 20.97 3.23 10.90
C LEU A 175 20.86 3.22 12.42
N LEU A 176 20.54 4.36 13.01
CA LEU A 176 19.98 4.45 14.35
C LEU A 176 18.47 4.67 14.21
N LEU A 177 17.69 3.67 14.58
CA LEU A 177 16.24 3.67 14.45
C LEU A 177 15.56 3.74 15.82
N GLN A 178 14.71 4.75 15.99
CA GLN A 178 13.79 4.86 17.10
C GLN A 178 12.39 4.43 16.68
N VAL A 179 11.83 3.49 17.43
CA VAL A 179 10.45 2.98 17.24
C VAL A 179 9.66 3.11 18.54
N PRO A 180 8.31 3.07 18.50
CA PRO A 180 7.50 3.11 19.70
C PRO A 180 7.82 1.98 20.70
N LYS A 181 7.51 2.20 21.98
CA LYS A 181 7.78 1.19 23.02
C LYS A 181 7.00 -0.10 22.72
N ASN A 182 7.64 -1.26 22.98
CA ASN A 182 7.11 -2.61 22.72
C ASN A 182 6.99 -3.00 21.24
N TYR A 183 7.50 -2.17 20.31
CA TYR A 183 7.64 -2.53 18.92
C TYR A 183 9.00 -3.17 18.66
N SER A 184 9.00 -4.13 17.74
CA SER A 184 10.22 -4.72 17.19
C SER A 184 10.50 -4.11 15.82
N ALA A 185 11.78 -3.99 15.49
CA ALA A 185 12.22 -3.57 14.16
C ALA A 185 13.29 -4.49 13.63
N THR A 186 13.29 -4.72 12.32
CA THR A 186 14.41 -5.33 11.61
C THR A 186 14.58 -4.72 10.23
N THR A 187 15.77 -4.82 9.67
CA THR A 187 16.16 -4.19 8.41
C THR A 187 17.17 -5.08 7.68
N THR A 188 17.62 -4.66 6.50
CA THR A 188 18.55 -5.38 5.64
C THR A 188 20.02 -5.34 6.10
N GLY A 189 20.25 -4.98 7.37
CA GLY A 189 21.58 -4.86 7.96
C GLY A 189 22.28 -6.20 8.16
N ASP A 190 23.57 -6.12 8.46
CA ASP A 190 24.46 -7.26 8.62
C ASP A 190 24.21 -8.04 9.92
N ASP A 191 23.36 -7.53 10.81
CA ASP A 191 23.11 -8.14 12.11
C ASP A 191 21.69 -7.95 12.65
N THR A 192 21.47 -8.55 13.81
CA THR A 192 20.18 -8.55 14.49
C THR A 192 19.79 -7.22 15.15
N GLY A 193 20.63 -6.18 15.04
CA GLY A 193 20.54 -4.92 15.74
C GLY A 193 21.28 -4.90 17.09
N PHE A 194 21.82 -3.72 17.44
CA PHE A 194 22.41 -3.41 18.75
C PHE A 194 21.51 -2.41 19.49
N PHE A 195 21.00 -2.80 20.66
CA PHE A 195 20.09 -1.97 21.44
C PHE A 195 20.85 -0.90 22.25
N THR A 196 20.37 0.34 22.18
CA THR A 196 20.94 1.49 22.89
C THR A 196 19.83 2.31 23.54
N ASP A 197 20.19 3.23 24.43
CA ASP A 197 19.23 4.16 25.05
C ASP A 197 18.56 5.10 24.02
N ALA A 198 19.19 5.30 22.85
CA ALA A 198 18.71 6.19 21.79
C ALA A 198 17.89 5.47 20.71
N GLY A 199 17.84 4.13 20.73
CA GLY A 199 17.18 3.33 19.70
C GLY A 199 17.95 2.05 19.38
N THR A 200 17.56 1.39 18.28
CA THR A 200 18.25 0.20 17.79
C THR A 200 19.18 0.59 16.65
N TYR A 201 20.45 0.22 16.78
CA TYR A 201 21.49 0.48 15.79
C TYR A 201 21.67 -0.73 14.87
N PHE A 202 21.70 -0.47 13.56
CA PHE A 202 21.98 -1.44 12.50
C PHE A 202 23.05 -0.89 11.56
N PHE A 203 23.72 -1.76 10.83
CA PHE A 203 24.69 -1.36 9.81
C PHE A 203 24.79 -2.40 8.72
N THR A 204 25.29 -2.01 7.54
CA THR A 204 25.85 -2.93 6.56
C THR A 204 27.23 -2.50 6.11
N THR A 205 28.09 -3.49 5.94
CA THR A 205 29.43 -3.37 5.36
C THR A 205 29.46 -3.81 3.90
N MET A 206 28.37 -4.39 3.40
CA MET A 206 28.22 -4.77 2.01
C MET A 206 27.84 -3.55 1.17
N LEU A 207 28.56 -3.33 0.07
CA LEU A 207 28.18 -2.31 -0.90
C LEU A 207 26.94 -2.78 -1.65
N LEU A 208 25.82 -2.08 -1.45
CA LEU A 208 24.53 -2.45 -2.00
C LEU A 208 23.88 -1.25 -2.70
N PRO A 209 23.07 -1.48 -3.76
CA PRO A 209 22.17 -0.47 -4.27
C PRO A 209 21.20 -0.04 -3.17
N ILE A 210 20.93 1.26 -3.06
CA ILE A 210 20.04 1.73 -2.01
C ILE A 210 18.61 1.23 -2.18
N SER A 211 18.19 0.86 -3.40
CA SER A 211 16.89 0.21 -3.66
C SER A 211 16.71 -1.14 -2.94
N THR A 212 17.79 -1.74 -2.44
CA THR A 212 17.74 -2.96 -1.62
C THR A 212 17.58 -2.68 -0.12
N PHE A 213 17.62 -1.42 0.32
CA PHE A 213 17.36 -1.08 1.71
C PHE A 213 15.87 -1.27 2.02
N ALA A 214 15.59 -2.06 3.06
CA ALA A 214 14.23 -2.32 3.52
C ALA A 214 14.20 -2.36 5.05
N LEU A 215 13.06 -1.98 5.61
CA LEU A 215 12.81 -1.89 7.04
C LEU A 215 11.42 -2.44 7.33
N ALA A 216 11.28 -3.07 8.49
CA ALA A 216 10.02 -3.56 8.98
C ALA A 216 9.87 -3.26 10.46
N ILE A 217 8.69 -2.75 10.83
CA ILE A 217 8.36 -2.37 12.20
C ILE A 217 6.99 -2.92 12.54
N GLY A 218 6.88 -3.64 13.65
CA GLY A 218 5.62 -4.19 14.10
C GLY A 218 5.71 -4.77 15.50
N LYS A 219 4.55 -5.07 16.09
CA LYS A 219 4.45 -5.66 17.41
C LYS A 219 4.39 -7.18 17.29
N TRP A 220 5.55 -7.76 16.96
CA TRP A 220 5.63 -9.17 16.59
C TRP A 220 6.37 -10.02 17.61
N LYS A 221 5.97 -11.30 17.68
CA LYS A 221 6.81 -12.34 18.26
C LYS A 221 7.98 -12.62 17.34
N CYS A 222 9.12 -12.96 17.93
CA CYS A 222 10.31 -13.39 17.22
C CYS A 222 10.68 -14.80 17.66
N SER A 223 10.86 -15.71 16.69
CA SER A 223 11.37 -17.06 16.94
C SER A 223 12.68 -17.27 16.19
N ASN A 224 13.70 -17.77 16.89
CA ASN A 224 14.97 -18.13 16.27
C ASN A 224 14.86 -19.53 15.67
N ILE A 225 15.31 -19.69 14.43
CA ILE A 225 15.48 -20.97 13.76
C ILE A 225 16.97 -21.32 13.84
N PRO A 226 17.36 -22.37 14.59
CA PRO A 226 18.76 -22.76 14.69
C PRO A 226 19.24 -23.26 13.33
N MET A 227 20.18 -22.55 12.71
CA MET A 227 20.73 -22.91 11.42
C MET A 227 22.24 -23.01 11.48
N ARG A 228 22.76 -24.23 11.28
CA ARG A 228 24.17 -24.45 10.99
C ARG A 228 24.30 -24.82 9.53
N VAL A 229 24.78 -23.89 8.74
CA VAL A 229 25.14 -24.18 7.36
C VAL A 229 26.46 -24.95 7.41
N GLY A 230 26.41 -26.24 7.09
CA GLY A 230 27.52 -27.17 7.31
C GLY A 230 28.86 -26.67 6.73
N CYS A 231 29.94 -26.85 7.48
CA CYS A 231 31.30 -26.59 7.02
C CYS A 231 31.64 -27.57 5.89
N PHE A 232 31.50 -27.12 4.65
CA PHE A 232 32.22 -27.73 3.56
C PHE A 232 33.52 -26.96 3.44
N LEU A 233 34.63 -27.68 3.63
CA LEU A 233 35.98 -27.12 3.53
C LEU A 233 36.05 -26.21 2.29
N PRO A 234 36.56 -24.97 2.43
CA PRO A 234 36.89 -24.21 1.24
C PRO A 234 37.81 -25.08 0.38
N ASP A 235 37.50 -25.18 -0.91
CA ASP A 235 38.51 -25.63 -1.87
C ASP A 235 39.71 -24.69 -1.61
N ASP A 236 40.93 -25.21 -1.42
CA ASP A 236 42.15 -24.45 -1.03
C ASP A 236 42.55 -23.34 -2.05
N ARG A 237 41.68 -23.04 -3.01
CA ARG A 237 41.82 -22.01 -4.01
C ARG A 237 41.47 -20.65 -3.39
N LEU A 238 42.45 -19.76 -3.41
CA LEU A 238 42.23 -18.32 -3.22
C LEU A 238 41.20 -17.85 -4.25
N ILE A 239 40.00 -17.48 -3.79
CA ILE A 239 38.98 -16.87 -4.64
C ILE A 239 39.37 -15.41 -4.84
N GLU A 240 39.73 -15.04 -6.07
CA GLU A 240 39.97 -13.65 -6.44
C GLU A 240 38.62 -12.92 -6.53
N CYS A 241 38.38 -12.00 -5.59
CA CYS A 241 37.14 -11.24 -5.51
C CYS A 241 37.10 -10.16 -6.61
N ARG A 242 35.99 -10.07 -7.35
CA ARG A 242 35.77 -9.09 -8.43
C ARG A 242 34.91 -7.89 -8.04
N HIS A 243 34.29 -7.98 -6.87
CA HIS A 243 33.49 -6.90 -6.33
C HIS A 243 34.38 -5.74 -5.83
N PRO A 244 33.82 -4.53 -5.66
CA PRO A 244 34.55 -3.41 -5.08
C PRO A 244 35.11 -3.75 -3.69
N HIS A 245 36.11 -3.00 -3.22
CA HIS A 245 36.82 -3.32 -1.98
C HIS A 245 35.89 -3.22 -0.76
N TYR A 246 35.40 -4.37 -0.31
CA TYR A 246 34.76 -4.58 0.97
C TYR A 246 35.14 -5.98 1.50
N PRO A 247 34.95 -6.24 2.79
CA PRO A 247 35.28 -7.50 3.42
C PRO A 247 34.37 -8.61 2.88
N CYS A 248 34.90 -9.42 1.98
CA CYS A 248 34.12 -10.45 1.31
C CYS A 248 33.81 -11.62 2.25
N PRO A 249 32.53 -11.97 2.48
CA PRO A 249 32.18 -13.18 3.19
C PRO A 249 32.78 -14.44 2.55
N PHE A 250 32.96 -14.49 1.22
CA PHE A 250 33.60 -15.63 0.55
C PHE A 250 35.10 -15.74 0.83
N ALA A 251 35.78 -14.64 1.16
CA ALA A 251 37.21 -14.64 1.45
C ALA A 251 37.54 -15.02 2.92
N GLN A 252 36.56 -14.96 3.83
CA GLN A 252 36.78 -15.31 5.24
C GLN A 252 36.72 -16.83 5.46
N ILE A 253 37.87 -17.46 5.69
CA ILE A 253 37.96 -18.90 5.98
C ILE A 253 37.56 -19.15 7.43
N ASP A 254 36.27 -19.40 7.69
CA ASP A 254 35.83 -19.94 8.98
C ASP A 254 35.59 -21.45 8.84
N VAL A 255 36.41 -22.24 9.54
CA VAL A 255 36.43 -23.71 9.46
C VAL A 255 35.16 -24.33 10.09
N ALA A 256 34.43 -23.57 10.92
CA ALA A 256 33.21 -24.02 11.57
C ALA A 256 31.91 -23.74 10.76
N GLY A 257 32.02 -23.01 9.64
CA GLY A 257 30.85 -22.44 8.93
C GLY A 257 30.17 -21.35 9.77
N PRO A 258 29.78 -20.19 9.19
CA PRO A 258 29.11 -19.17 9.97
C PRO A 258 27.73 -19.68 10.43
N GLU A 259 27.46 -19.61 11.73
CA GLU A 259 26.08 -19.67 12.23
C GLU A 259 25.38 -18.40 11.73
N ILE A 260 24.42 -18.57 10.82
CA ILE A 260 23.67 -17.46 10.25
C ILE A 260 22.43 -17.31 11.13
N PRO A 261 22.28 -16.20 11.88
CA PRO A 261 21.08 -15.95 12.65
C PRO A 261 19.88 -15.95 11.72
N CYS A 262 18.92 -16.83 12.01
CA CYS A 262 17.68 -16.95 11.26
C CYS A 262 16.51 -16.69 12.21
N ARG A 263 15.70 -15.67 11.92
CA ARG A 263 14.58 -15.27 12.79
C ARG A 263 13.28 -15.18 11.99
N VAL A 264 12.18 -15.54 12.61
CA VAL A 264 10.84 -15.38 12.05
C VAL A 264 10.03 -14.44 12.94
N PHE A 265 9.53 -13.37 12.35
CA PHE A 265 8.64 -12.38 12.95
C PHE A 265 7.21 -12.64 12.50
N TYR A 266 6.28 -12.68 13.46
CA TYR A 266 4.86 -12.99 13.20
C TYR A 266 3.96 -12.41 14.29
N SER A 267 2.69 -12.21 13.94
CA SER A 267 1.62 -11.79 14.86
C SER A 267 1.32 -12.88 15.90
N ASP A 268 0.75 -12.51 17.05
CA ASP A 268 0.38 -13.44 18.11
C ASP A 268 -0.63 -14.50 17.65
N SER A 269 -1.47 -14.14 16.68
CA SER A 269 -2.45 -15.04 16.07
C SER A 269 -1.88 -16.06 15.08
N PHE A 270 -0.59 -15.98 14.72
CA PHE A 270 0.03 -16.89 13.75
C PHE A 270 1.02 -17.87 14.42
N GLU A 271 1.04 -19.13 13.98
CA GLU A 271 2.00 -20.14 14.47
C GLU A 271 2.84 -20.67 13.29
N PRO A 272 4.13 -20.31 13.20
CA PRO A 272 4.96 -20.65 12.04
C PRO A 272 5.59 -22.06 12.15
N SER A 273 4.87 -23.08 12.63
CA SER A 273 5.44 -24.43 12.81
C SER A 273 6.07 -24.99 11.55
N ILE A 274 5.41 -24.81 10.40
CA ILE A 274 5.86 -25.35 9.11
C ILE A 274 7.20 -24.76 8.64
N LEU A 275 7.52 -23.54 9.06
CA LEU A 275 8.73 -22.85 8.68
C LEU A 275 9.97 -23.38 9.41
N LYS A 276 9.78 -23.94 10.62
CA LYS A 276 10.88 -24.45 11.46
C LYS A 276 11.66 -25.57 10.77
N ASP A 277 10.97 -26.41 9.98
CA ASP A 277 11.58 -27.53 9.28
C ASP A 277 11.99 -27.17 7.84
N TYR A 278 11.16 -26.37 7.14
CA TYR A 278 11.40 -26.07 5.73
C TYR A 278 12.59 -25.13 5.53
N ILE A 279 12.68 -24.04 6.29
CA ILE A 279 13.73 -23.01 6.11
C ILE A 279 15.14 -23.60 6.21
N PRO A 280 15.49 -24.40 7.25
CA PRO A 280 16.81 -25.02 7.32
C PRO A 280 17.07 -25.97 6.14
N SER A 281 16.07 -26.77 5.77
CA SER A 281 16.20 -27.77 4.70
C SER A 281 16.40 -27.13 3.33
N SER A 282 15.69 -26.04 3.03
CA SER A 282 15.79 -25.32 1.76
C SER A 282 17.12 -24.58 1.66
N ILE A 283 17.54 -23.87 2.71
CA ILE A 283 18.84 -23.18 2.73
C ILE A 283 19.99 -24.18 2.60
N GLU A 284 19.95 -25.31 3.31
CA GLU A 284 20.95 -26.36 3.17
C GLU A 284 20.99 -26.92 1.74
N THR A 285 19.83 -27.12 1.12
CA THR A 285 19.72 -27.60 -0.26
C THR A 285 20.34 -26.61 -1.25
N ILE A 286 19.98 -25.33 -1.16
CA ILE A 286 20.50 -24.28 -2.05
C ILE A 286 22.01 -24.10 -1.83
N TYR A 287 22.47 -24.11 -0.58
CA TYR A 287 23.90 -24.02 -0.27
C TYR A 287 24.71 -25.15 -0.91
N ARG A 288 24.20 -26.38 -0.88
CA ARG A 288 24.87 -27.52 -1.54
C ARG A 288 24.96 -27.34 -3.06
N ILE A 289 24.01 -26.62 -3.65
CA ILE A 289 23.94 -26.35 -5.09
C ILE A 289 24.85 -25.17 -5.46
N LEU A 290 24.66 -24.01 -4.83
CA LEU A 290 25.25 -22.73 -5.22
C LEU A 290 26.52 -22.36 -4.44
N GLY A 291 26.82 -23.08 -3.36
CA GLY A 291 27.94 -22.76 -2.47
C GLY A 291 27.57 -21.73 -1.41
N ARG A 292 28.56 -20.96 -0.97
CA ARG A 292 28.48 -20.17 0.25
C ARG A 292 27.36 -19.12 0.21
N HIS A 293 26.61 -19.03 1.31
CA HIS A 293 25.63 -17.99 1.53
C HIS A 293 26.30 -16.69 1.97
N VAL A 294 25.80 -15.55 1.49
CA VAL A 294 26.54 -14.28 1.55
C VAL A 294 26.01 -13.32 2.58
N VAL A 295 24.71 -13.37 2.87
CA VAL A 295 24.13 -12.47 3.85
C VAL A 295 24.37 -13.02 5.25
N PRO A 296 24.76 -12.15 6.19
CA PRO A 296 25.22 -12.54 7.53
C PRO A 296 24.07 -12.89 8.48
N LYS A 297 22.83 -12.54 8.13
CA LYS A 297 21.59 -12.97 8.81
C LYS A 297 20.47 -13.18 7.79
N LEU A 298 19.41 -13.87 8.20
CA LEU A 298 18.14 -13.97 7.47
C LEU A 298 16.96 -13.77 8.42
N ASP A 299 16.19 -12.72 8.20
CA ASP A 299 14.94 -12.52 8.91
C ASP A 299 13.76 -12.75 7.97
N PHE A 300 12.74 -13.45 8.46
CA PHE A 300 11.49 -13.69 7.77
C PHE A 300 10.37 -12.94 8.48
N ILE A 301 9.52 -12.26 7.73
CA ILE A 301 8.36 -11.55 8.28
C ILE A 301 7.10 -12.13 7.65
N ILE A 302 6.23 -12.64 8.51
CA ILE A 302 4.89 -13.01 8.10
C ILE A 302 4.07 -11.73 8.05
N ILE A 303 3.83 -11.24 6.84
CA ILE A 303 3.07 -10.02 6.63
C ILE A 303 1.58 -10.28 6.89
N PRO A 304 0.78 -9.25 7.19
CA PRO A 304 -0.66 -9.44 7.43
C PRO A 304 -1.40 -9.90 6.18
N GLN A 305 -2.52 -10.60 6.38
CA GLN A 305 -3.29 -11.18 5.26
C GLN A 305 -3.80 -10.13 4.26
N SER A 306 -4.06 -8.91 4.73
CA SER A 306 -4.55 -7.79 3.93
C SER A 306 -3.50 -7.23 2.96
N VAL A 307 -2.21 -7.47 3.19
CA VAL A 307 -1.15 -6.92 2.34
C VAL A 307 -1.10 -7.69 1.02
N ALA A 308 -1.25 -6.96 -0.09
CA ALA A 308 -1.24 -7.51 -1.45
C ALA A 308 0.17 -7.83 -1.97
N CYS A 309 0.89 -8.69 -1.25
CA CYS A 309 2.22 -9.18 -1.61
C CYS A 309 2.28 -10.68 -1.28
N LEU A 310 2.87 -11.50 -2.14
CA LEU A 310 3.06 -12.94 -1.87
C LEU A 310 4.41 -13.25 -1.23
N GLY A 311 5.44 -12.54 -1.70
CA GLY A 311 6.81 -12.64 -1.22
C GLY A 311 7.58 -11.41 -1.70
N PHE A 312 8.61 -11.05 -0.93
CA PHE A 312 9.56 -10.03 -1.32
C PHE A 312 10.88 -10.27 -0.60
N ALA A 313 11.96 -10.36 -1.36
CA ALA A 313 13.30 -10.54 -0.81
C ALA A 313 14.13 -9.26 -0.86
N SER A 314 14.82 -8.99 0.23
CA SER A 314 15.87 -7.99 0.34
C SER A 314 17.04 -8.57 1.15
N PRO A 315 18.23 -7.96 1.11
CA PRO A 315 19.41 -8.50 1.78
C PRO A 315 19.14 -8.82 3.25
N GLY A 316 19.16 -10.11 3.61
CA GLY A 316 18.92 -10.54 5.00
C GLY A 316 17.50 -10.30 5.55
N LEU A 317 16.52 -9.99 4.69
CA LEU A 317 15.13 -9.74 5.06
C LEU A 317 14.18 -10.27 3.97
N ILE A 318 13.29 -11.21 4.32
CA ILE A 318 12.32 -11.83 3.41
C ILE A 318 10.91 -11.64 3.98
N LEU A 319 10.01 -11.07 3.19
CA LEU A 319 8.59 -10.95 3.49
C LEU A 319 7.84 -12.15 2.92
N ILE A 320 6.90 -12.69 3.68
CA ILE A 320 6.12 -13.88 3.31
C ILE A 320 4.65 -13.64 3.60
N SER A 321 3.80 -13.86 2.59
CA SER A 321 2.35 -13.89 2.79
C SER A 321 1.90 -15.15 3.56
N PRO A 322 0.96 -15.04 4.50
CA PRO A 322 0.31 -16.18 5.12
C PRO A 322 -0.36 -17.12 4.10
N SER A 323 -0.74 -16.59 2.92
CA SER A 323 -1.38 -17.36 1.86
C SER A 323 -0.51 -18.51 1.34
N ILE A 324 0.82 -18.34 1.29
CA ILE A 324 1.71 -19.42 0.83
C ILE A 324 1.90 -20.52 1.90
N LEU A 325 1.58 -20.20 3.16
CA LEU A 325 1.71 -21.10 4.31
C LEU A 325 0.38 -21.76 4.68
N TYR A 326 -0.68 -21.50 3.90
CA TYR A 326 -2.02 -21.93 4.22
C TYR A 326 -2.23 -23.44 4.08
N GLY A 327 -3.02 -23.99 5.00
CA GLY A 327 -3.54 -25.34 4.92
C GLY A 327 -2.51 -26.44 5.13
N GLN A 328 -2.85 -27.65 4.70
CA GLN A 328 -2.00 -28.85 4.83
C GLN A 328 -1.10 -29.08 3.60
N ALA A 329 -1.21 -28.24 2.58
CA ALA A 329 -0.47 -28.33 1.32
C ALA A 329 0.08 -26.94 0.92
N PRO A 330 0.99 -26.36 1.72
CA PRO A 330 1.54 -25.03 1.48
C PRO A 330 2.34 -24.93 0.17
N MET A 331 2.47 -23.72 -0.35
CA MET A 331 3.23 -23.38 -1.56
C MET A 331 4.70 -23.12 -1.24
N LEU A 332 5.37 -24.07 -0.59
CA LEU A 332 6.73 -23.86 -0.07
C LEU A 332 7.78 -23.64 -1.16
N SER A 333 7.52 -24.04 -2.41
CA SER A 333 8.40 -23.71 -3.54
C SER A 333 8.60 -22.19 -3.66
N ARG A 334 7.55 -21.39 -3.45
CA ARG A 334 7.63 -19.91 -3.43
C ARG A 334 8.56 -19.39 -2.35
N LEU A 335 8.60 -20.03 -1.19
CA LEU A 335 9.61 -19.69 -0.17
C LEU A 335 11.03 -20.03 -0.64
N GLY A 336 11.19 -21.11 -1.42
CA GLY A 336 12.47 -21.42 -2.08
C GLY A 336 12.89 -20.36 -3.11
N HIS A 337 11.94 -19.78 -3.85
CA HIS A 337 12.16 -18.63 -4.74
C HIS A 337 12.74 -17.44 -3.96
N GLU A 338 12.05 -17.01 -2.89
CA GLU A 338 12.49 -15.87 -2.08
C GLU A 338 13.87 -16.08 -1.44
N ILE A 339 14.16 -17.29 -0.96
CA ILE A 339 15.48 -17.60 -0.39
C ILE A 339 16.57 -17.57 -1.48
N SER A 340 16.24 -17.95 -2.72
CA SER A 340 17.18 -17.94 -3.85
C SER A 340 17.64 -16.53 -4.22
N HIS A 341 16.84 -15.50 -3.92
CA HIS A 341 17.24 -14.11 -4.13
C HIS A 341 18.49 -13.71 -3.32
N SER A 342 18.78 -14.40 -2.21
CA SER A 342 20.02 -14.21 -1.45
C SER A 342 21.28 -14.37 -2.32
N TRP A 343 21.20 -15.17 -3.39
CA TRP A 343 22.24 -15.28 -4.42
C TRP A 343 21.94 -14.42 -5.66
N PHE A 344 20.70 -14.39 -6.14
CA PHE A 344 20.33 -13.77 -7.41
C PHE A 344 19.43 -12.55 -7.22
N GLY A 345 19.92 -11.36 -7.53
CA GLY A 345 19.26 -10.07 -7.26
C GLY A 345 19.87 -9.32 -6.09
N ILE A 346 20.32 -10.03 -5.05
CA ILE A 346 21.01 -9.45 -3.89
C ILE A 346 22.53 -9.55 -4.03
N ASN A 347 23.07 -10.76 -4.00
CA ASN A 347 24.53 -10.96 -4.11
C ASN A 347 25.05 -10.68 -5.53
N ILE A 348 24.27 -11.11 -6.53
CA ILE A 348 24.56 -10.92 -7.95
C ILE A 348 23.37 -10.16 -8.52
N GLY A 349 23.52 -8.84 -8.62
CA GLY A 349 22.43 -7.97 -9.04
C GLY A 349 22.45 -7.72 -10.56
N PRO A 350 21.32 -7.31 -11.15
CA PRO A 350 21.31 -6.78 -12.51
C PRO A 350 21.98 -5.40 -12.56
N LYS A 351 22.82 -5.15 -13.57
CA LYS A 351 23.48 -3.83 -13.76
C LYS A 351 22.50 -2.70 -14.08
N ASN A 352 21.36 -3.03 -14.65
CA ASN A 352 20.26 -2.13 -14.90
C ASN A 352 18.94 -2.90 -14.84
N TRP A 353 17.82 -2.20 -14.70
CA TRP A 353 16.51 -2.83 -14.50
C TRP A 353 15.95 -3.60 -15.71
N ASN A 354 16.53 -3.47 -16.92
CA ASN A 354 16.13 -4.34 -18.03
C ASN A 354 16.64 -5.78 -17.80
N GLU A 355 17.72 -5.93 -17.05
CA GLU A 355 18.41 -7.19 -16.78
C GLU A 355 17.75 -7.98 -15.63
N GLU A 356 16.53 -7.62 -15.23
CA GLU A 356 15.77 -8.20 -14.10
C GLU A 356 15.66 -9.74 -14.15
N TRP A 357 15.67 -10.33 -15.36
CA TRP A 357 15.68 -11.79 -15.53
C TRP A 357 16.89 -12.48 -14.87
N ILE A 358 18.02 -11.78 -14.67
CA ILE A 358 19.19 -12.32 -13.95
C ILE A 358 18.83 -12.58 -12.48
N SER A 359 17.92 -11.80 -11.90
CA SER A 359 17.36 -12.05 -10.58
C SER A 359 16.21 -13.04 -10.67
N GLU A 360 15.12 -12.64 -11.33
CA GLU A 360 13.86 -13.39 -11.28
C GLU A 360 13.91 -14.71 -12.03
N GLY A 361 14.59 -14.77 -13.17
CA GLY A 361 14.74 -15.99 -13.95
C GLY A 361 15.57 -17.05 -13.24
N PHE A 362 16.66 -16.64 -12.56
CA PHE A 362 17.46 -17.56 -11.75
C PHE A 362 16.70 -18.03 -10.51
N ALA A 363 16.02 -17.14 -9.77
CA ALA A 363 15.21 -17.51 -8.62
C ALA A 363 14.07 -18.47 -9.02
N THR A 364 13.39 -18.18 -10.13
CA THR A 364 12.31 -19.01 -10.70
C THR A 364 12.79 -20.38 -11.15
N PHE A 365 14.02 -20.48 -11.66
CA PHE A 365 14.64 -21.77 -12.00
C PHE A 365 15.05 -22.55 -10.75
N MET A 366 15.64 -21.86 -9.77
CA MET A 366 15.99 -22.47 -8.49
C MET A 366 14.77 -22.94 -7.70
N GLU A 367 13.64 -22.25 -7.79
CA GLU A 367 12.35 -22.68 -7.22
C GLU A 367 12.05 -24.15 -7.57
N ASP A 368 12.10 -24.50 -8.86
CA ASP A 368 11.83 -25.85 -9.34
C ASP A 368 12.94 -26.84 -8.95
N VAL A 369 14.20 -26.39 -8.93
CA VAL A 369 15.33 -27.23 -8.51
C VAL A 369 15.22 -27.58 -7.02
N ILE A 370 14.85 -26.62 -6.16
CA ILE A 370 14.66 -26.84 -4.73
C ILE A 370 13.51 -27.81 -4.51
N ASP A 371 12.36 -27.56 -5.14
CA ASP A 371 11.22 -28.46 -5.07
C ASP A 371 11.59 -29.87 -5.56
N LEU A 372 12.31 -29.99 -6.67
CA LEU A 372 12.82 -31.27 -7.18
C LEU A 372 13.73 -31.99 -6.16
N LYS A 373 14.63 -31.27 -5.49
CA LYS A 373 15.60 -31.89 -4.56
C LYS A 373 14.98 -32.22 -3.20
N MET A 374 13.97 -31.47 -2.76
CA MET A 374 13.29 -31.64 -1.47
C MET A 374 12.07 -32.56 -1.55
N SER A 375 11.43 -32.67 -2.71
CA SER A 375 10.20 -33.44 -2.89
C SER A 375 10.41 -34.94 -2.70
N LYS A 376 9.53 -35.54 -1.91
CA LYS A 376 9.42 -37.00 -1.74
C LYS A 376 8.54 -37.66 -2.81
N PHE A 377 8.02 -36.89 -3.76
CA PHE A 377 7.17 -37.40 -4.83
C PHE A 377 7.97 -38.33 -5.75
N VAL A 378 7.39 -39.49 -6.09
CA VAL A 378 8.07 -40.54 -6.88
C VAL A 378 8.43 -40.02 -8.27
N HIS A 379 7.50 -39.30 -8.89
CA HIS A 379 7.60 -38.78 -10.26
C HIS A 379 8.10 -37.33 -10.31
N ARG A 380 8.96 -36.92 -9.37
CA ARG A 380 9.42 -35.52 -9.22
C ARG A 380 10.09 -34.91 -10.47
N ASN A 381 10.82 -35.70 -11.27
CA ASN A 381 11.40 -35.21 -12.53
C ASN A 381 10.29 -34.91 -13.57
N GLU A 382 9.30 -35.80 -13.67
CA GLU A 382 8.13 -35.60 -14.54
C GLU A 382 7.27 -34.44 -14.03
N MET A 383 7.25 -34.19 -12.72
CA MET A 383 6.59 -33.04 -12.12
C MET A 383 7.25 -31.72 -12.53
N MET A 384 8.59 -31.62 -12.43
CA MET A 384 9.32 -30.44 -12.91
C MET A 384 9.04 -30.17 -14.40
N ALA A 385 8.99 -31.23 -15.21
CA ALA A 385 8.63 -31.12 -16.62
C ALA A 385 7.18 -30.65 -16.84
N LEU A 386 6.21 -31.10 -16.03
CA LEU A 386 4.82 -30.63 -16.09
C LEU A 386 4.72 -29.14 -15.72
N LYS A 387 5.43 -28.71 -14.68
CA LYS A 387 5.51 -27.29 -14.27
C LYS A 387 6.07 -26.43 -15.39
N ALA A 388 7.14 -26.87 -16.06
CA ALA A 388 7.71 -26.18 -17.21
C ALA A 388 6.70 -26.03 -18.36
N ILE A 389 5.91 -27.07 -18.67
CA ILE A 389 4.86 -26.99 -19.71
C ILE A 389 3.82 -25.94 -19.34
N ASN A 390 3.31 -25.95 -18.10
CA ASN A 390 2.31 -24.96 -17.66
C ASN A 390 2.87 -23.53 -17.68
N ARG A 391 4.11 -23.33 -17.19
CA ARG A 391 4.82 -22.05 -17.25
C ARG A 391 4.96 -21.52 -18.67
N TYR A 392 5.15 -22.40 -19.66
CA TYR A 392 5.24 -22.00 -21.06
C TYR A 392 3.90 -21.46 -21.59
N GLU A 393 2.78 -22.12 -21.25
CA GLU A 393 1.46 -21.64 -21.66
C GLU A 393 1.09 -20.31 -20.97
N ILE A 394 1.50 -20.13 -19.70
CA ILE A 394 1.36 -18.83 -18.99
C ILE A 394 2.18 -17.76 -19.71
N LEU A 395 3.47 -18.01 -19.99
CA LEU A 395 4.32 -17.06 -20.71
C LEU A 395 3.74 -16.69 -22.08
N LYS A 396 3.18 -17.67 -22.79
CA LYS A 396 2.53 -17.45 -24.08
C LYS A 396 1.31 -16.54 -23.96
N SER A 397 0.49 -16.74 -22.92
CA SER A 397 -0.64 -15.86 -22.61
C SER A 397 -0.17 -14.44 -22.26
N ASP A 398 0.83 -14.29 -21.39
CA ASP A 398 1.38 -12.98 -21.01
C ASP A 398 1.94 -12.23 -22.23
N CYS A 399 2.69 -12.90 -23.09
CA CYS A 399 3.22 -12.33 -24.33
C CYS A 399 2.15 -11.93 -25.36
N GLN A 400 0.91 -12.44 -25.25
CA GLN A 400 -0.19 -11.99 -26.11
C GLN A 400 -0.82 -10.69 -25.60
N ASN A 401 -0.73 -10.42 -24.30
CA ASN A 401 -1.40 -9.30 -23.64
C ASN A 401 -0.47 -8.11 -23.33
N VAL A 402 0.86 -8.32 -23.36
CA VAL A 402 1.86 -7.29 -23.08
C VAL A 402 2.44 -6.71 -24.36
N ASP A 403 2.71 -5.41 -24.40
CA ASP A 403 3.34 -4.76 -25.56
C ASP A 403 4.69 -5.42 -25.94
N PRO A 404 4.93 -5.77 -27.23
CA PRO A 404 6.17 -6.41 -27.70
C PRO A 404 7.47 -5.73 -27.26
N SER A 405 7.48 -4.41 -27.06
CA SER A 405 8.65 -3.65 -26.61
C SER A 405 9.06 -4.02 -25.17
N LEU A 406 8.08 -4.30 -24.31
CA LEU A 406 8.25 -4.70 -22.91
C LEU A 406 8.59 -6.20 -22.76
N GLN A 407 8.48 -6.98 -23.84
CA GLN A 407 8.78 -8.42 -23.83
C GLN A 407 10.27 -8.74 -24.00
N ARG A 408 11.12 -7.74 -24.28
CA ARG A 408 12.57 -7.93 -24.44
C ARG A 408 13.29 -7.69 -23.11
N MET A 409 14.12 -8.66 -22.73
CA MET A 409 14.84 -8.68 -21.44
C MET A 409 16.18 -7.96 -21.49
N SER A 410 16.58 -7.46 -22.65
CA SER A 410 17.74 -6.57 -22.78
C SER A 410 17.49 -5.68 -24.00
N ALA A 411 17.07 -4.44 -23.73
CA ALA A 411 16.88 -3.40 -24.74
C ALA A 411 17.44 -2.10 -24.18
N PHE A 412 18.65 -1.74 -24.60
CA PHE A 412 19.23 -0.43 -24.36
C PHE A 412 18.95 0.46 -25.56
N ASP A 413 18.40 1.65 -25.34
CA ASP A 413 18.30 2.70 -26.35
C ASP A 413 19.49 3.66 -26.19
N PRO A 414 20.48 3.61 -27.11
CA PRO A 414 21.65 4.48 -27.04
C PRO A 414 21.35 5.95 -27.30
N GLU A 415 20.25 6.28 -27.99
CA GLU A 415 19.90 7.64 -28.37
C GLU A 415 19.15 8.38 -27.27
N ALA A 416 18.27 7.67 -26.54
CA ALA A 416 17.53 8.23 -25.42
C ALA A 416 18.34 8.27 -24.12
N ASN A 417 19.40 7.47 -23.99
CA ASN A 417 20.15 7.27 -22.74
C ASN A 417 19.24 6.94 -21.53
N VAL A 418 18.10 6.29 -21.81
CA VAL A 418 17.02 5.99 -20.87
C VAL A 418 16.69 4.50 -20.92
N VAL A 419 16.36 3.95 -19.75
CA VAL A 419 15.92 2.57 -19.57
C VAL A 419 14.43 2.48 -19.92
N ILE A 420 14.09 1.84 -21.04
CA ILE A 420 12.71 1.88 -21.57
C ILE A 420 11.73 1.02 -20.73
N ASN A 421 12.19 -0.06 -20.07
CA ASN A 421 11.27 -1.07 -19.51
C ASN A 421 11.24 -1.15 -17.97
N GLY A 422 12.30 -0.75 -17.27
CA GLY A 422 12.40 -0.80 -15.79
C GLY A 422 11.96 0.48 -15.08
N LEU A 423 11.49 1.46 -15.85
CA LEU A 423 11.16 2.81 -15.42
C LEU A 423 9.65 3.09 -15.56
N ASN A 424 8.91 2.30 -16.33
CA ASN A 424 7.48 2.52 -16.49
C ASN A 424 6.69 2.11 -15.22
N ARG A 425 6.26 3.08 -14.41
CA ARG A 425 5.41 2.87 -13.22
C ARG A 425 4.03 2.29 -13.57
N ASP A 426 3.56 2.53 -14.78
CA ASP A 426 2.28 1.99 -15.31
C ASP A 426 2.47 0.62 -15.97
N LYS A 427 3.68 0.06 -15.95
CA LYS A 427 3.93 -1.30 -16.43
C LYS A 427 3.11 -2.26 -15.58
N THR A 428 2.14 -2.91 -16.21
CA THR A 428 1.46 -4.06 -15.63
C THR A 428 2.51 -5.09 -15.23
N VAL A 429 2.52 -5.48 -13.95
CA VAL A 429 3.39 -6.55 -13.43
C VAL A 429 3.24 -7.76 -14.35
N SER A 430 4.34 -8.20 -14.98
CA SER A 430 4.32 -9.33 -15.92
C SER A 430 5.28 -10.42 -15.47
N GLN A 431 4.95 -11.67 -15.77
CA GLN A 431 5.81 -12.81 -15.45
C GLN A 431 6.89 -13.03 -16.52
N ILE A 432 6.99 -12.15 -17.51
CA ILE A 432 7.90 -12.30 -18.64
C ILE A 432 9.38 -12.40 -18.20
N PRO A 433 9.94 -11.53 -17.32
CA PRO A 433 11.34 -11.66 -16.88
C PRO A 433 11.61 -12.95 -16.10
N TYR A 434 10.66 -13.39 -15.28
CA TYR A 434 10.69 -14.65 -14.55
C TYR A 434 10.78 -15.83 -15.54
N LEU A 435 9.84 -15.88 -16.50
CA LEU A 435 9.65 -17.06 -17.33
C LEU A 435 10.61 -17.12 -18.52
N LYS A 436 10.96 -16.00 -19.16
CA LYS A 436 11.98 -16.00 -20.23
C LYS A 436 13.36 -16.36 -19.68
N GLY A 437 13.73 -15.82 -18.51
CA GLY A 437 14.96 -16.18 -17.82
C GLY A 437 14.97 -17.67 -17.39
N TYR A 438 13.85 -18.15 -16.82
CA TYR A 438 13.65 -19.56 -16.51
C TYR A 438 13.88 -20.46 -17.73
N PHE A 439 13.24 -20.16 -18.87
CA PHE A 439 13.34 -21.02 -20.05
C PHE A 439 14.72 -20.95 -20.70
N PHE A 440 15.42 -19.82 -20.65
CA PHE A 440 16.82 -19.77 -21.06
C PHE A 440 17.67 -20.77 -20.26
N LEU A 441 17.59 -20.73 -18.92
CA LEU A 441 18.31 -21.65 -18.05
C LEU A 441 17.86 -23.11 -18.23
N PHE A 442 16.56 -23.33 -18.45
CA PHE A 442 16.01 -24.64 -18.77
C PHE A 442 16.58 -25.21 -20.08
N GLN A 443 16.72 -24.40 -21.14
CA GLN A 443 17.37 -24.84 -22.38
C GLN A 443 18.85 -25.16 -22.17
N LEU A 444 19.56 -24.39 -21.33
CA LEU A 444 20.93 -24.75 -20.96
C LEU A 444 20.97 -26.10 -20.22
N ALA A 445 20.05 -26.35 -19.29
CA ALA A 445 19.96 -27.62 -18.57
C ALA A 445 19.73 -28.80 -19.53
N ASN A 446 18.92 -28.61 -20.57
CA ASN A 446 18.69 -29.61 -21.60
C ASN A 446 19.91 -29.84 -22.50
N LEU A 447 20.67 -28.78 -22.79
CA LEU A 447 21.84 -28.83 -23.65
C LEU A 447 23.02 -29.54 -22.96
N VAL A 448 23.26 -29.25 -21.67
CA VAL A 448 24.46 -29.72 -20.95
C VAL A 448 24.19 -30.73 -19.83
N GLY A 449 22.92 -30.96 -19.49
CA GLY A 449 22.47 -31.72 -18.33
C GLY A 449 22.31 -30.83 -17.08
N LEU A 450 21.28 -31.11 -16.27
CA LEU A 450 20.95 -30.32 -15.08
C LEU A 450 22.12 -30.24 -14.09
N ASP A 451 22.76 -31.35 -13.75
CA ASP A 451 23.87 -31.33 -12.78
C ASP A 451 25.09 -30.52 -13.30
N SER A 452 25.36 -30.56 -14.61
CA SER A 452 26.40 -29.73 -15.24
C SER A 452 26.06 -28.24 -15.18
N LEU A 453 24.79 -27.88 -15.39
CA LEU A 453 24.32 -26.50 -15.26
C LEU A 453 24.41 -26.04 -13.81
N LEU A 454 23.96 -26.84 -12.84
CA LEU A 454 24.04 -26.49 -11.42
C LEU A 454 25.50 -26.28 -10.96
N LEU A 455 26.43 -27.11 -11.45
CA LEU A 455 27.86 -26.89 -11.21
C LEU A 455 28.37 -25.58 -11.86
N ALA A 456 27.90 -25.26 -13.06
CA ALA A 456 28.24 -23.99 -13.70
C ALA A 456 27.63 -22.78 -12.96
N MET A 457 26.42 -22.91 -12.40
CA MET A 457 25.79 -21.89 -11.57
C MET A 457 26.57 -21.66 -10.27
N LYS A 458 27.08 -22.72 -9.64
CA LYS A 458 28.01 -22.57 -8.52
C LYS A 458 29.25 -21.76 -8.92
N CYS A 459 29.87 -22.09 -10.04
CA CYS A 459 31.01 -21.32 -10.55
C CYS A 459 30.61 -19.88 -10.92
N TYR A 460 29.38 -19.65 -11.39
CA TYR A 460 28.85 -18.32 -11.69
C TYR A 460 28.76 -17.49 -10.41
N VAL A 461 28.24 -18.07 -9.33
CA VAL A 461 28.21 -17.45 -8.00
C VAL A 461 29.61 -17.13 -7.50
N GLU A 462 30.54 -18.07 -7.57
CA GLU A 462 31.93 -17.86 -7.19
C GLU A 462 32.60 -16.75 -8.02
N HIS A 463 32.19 -16.57 -9.28
CA HIS A 463 32.77 -15.58 -10.19
C HIS A 463 32.21 -14.17 -10.03
N PHE A 464 30.89 -14.04 -9.84
CA PHE A 464 30.18 -12.75 -9.86
C PHE A 464 29.65 -12.29 -8.50
N HIS A 465 29.98 -12.97 -7.40
CA HIS A 465 29.55 -12.55 -6.06
C HIS A 465 29.91 -11.07 -5.79
N GLY A 466 28.95 -10.31 -5.27
CA GLY A 466 29.07 -8.88 -5.00
C GLY A 466 29.14 -7.98 -6.24
N CYS A 467 28.85 -8.50 -7.43
CA CYS A 467 28.88 -7.75 -8.68
C CYS A 467 27.48 -7.49 -9.23
N LEU A 468 27.37 -6.39 -9.99
CA LEU A 468 26.26 -6.16 -10.89
C LEU A 468 26.62 -6.69 -12.29
N VAL A 469 25.74 -7.49 -12.88
CA VAL A 469 26.00 -8.25 -14.12
C VAL A 469 25.04 -7.84 -15.23
N THR A 470 25.55 -7.84 -16.46
CA THR A 470 24.76 -7.67 -17.69
C THR A 470 24.43 -9.02 -18.33
N THR A 471 23.38 -9.09 -19.16
CA THR A 471 23.03 -10.28 -19.95
C THR A 471 24.24 -10.75 -20.76
N ALA A 472 24.99 -9.83 -21.37
CA ALA A 472 26.16 -10.16 -22.17
C ALA A 472 27.26 -10.86 -21.36
N GLU A 473 27.58 -10.36 -20.17
CA GLU A 473 28.56 -10.98 -19.26
C GLU A 473 28.08 -12.36 -18.78
N CYS A 474 26.79 -12.50 -18.46
CA CYS A 474 26.18 -13.76 -18.07
C CYS A 474 26.25 -14.82 -19.19
N ILE A 475 25.88 -14.46 -20.42
CA ILE A 475 25.93 -15.35 -21.58
C ILE A 475 27.37 -15.76 -21.88
N GLU A 476 28.31 -14.80 -21.89
CA GLU A 476 29.71 -15.11 -22.19
C GLU A 476 30.31 -16.02 -21.12
N PHE A 477 29.92 -15.87 -19.85
CA PHE A 477 30.32 -16.81 -18.80
C PHE A 477 29.90 -18.25 -19.13
N PHE A 478 28.63 -18.48 -19.48
CA PHE A 478 28.16 -19.83 -19.85
C PHE A 478 28.81 -20.33 -21.15
N CYS A 479 29.04 -19.45 -22.13
CA CYS A 479 29.79 -19.78 -23.34
C CYS A 479 31.22 -20.23 -23.01
N LEU A 480 31.91 -19.57 -22.08
CA LEU A 480 33.26 -19.96 -21.68
C LEU A 480 33.28 -21.28 -20.89
N ARG A 481 32.20 -21.57 -20.15
CA ARG A 481 32.10 -22.77 -19.31
C ARG A 481 31.80 -24.04 -20.12
N PHE A 482 31.09 -23.92 -21.22
CA PHE A 482 30.62 -25.03 -22.05
C PHE A 482 31.23 -25.01 -23.46
N GLN A 483 31.16 -26.13 -24.20
CA GLN A 483 31.74 -26.21 -25.55
C GLN A 483 30.77 -25.69 -26.64
N GLN A 484 29.47 -25.63 -26.34
CA GLN A 484 28.36 -25.34 -27.25
C GLN A 484 28.03 -23.82 -27.31
N LYS A 485 29.04 -23.00 -27.61
CA LYS A 485 28.92 -21.53 -27.54
C LYS A 485 27.85 -20.95 -28.47
N GLU A 486 27.75 -21.49 -29.68
CA GLU A 486 26.83 -20.99 -30.70
C GLU A 486 25.37 -21.31 -30.34
N GLU A 487 25.11 -22.49 -29.79
CA GLU A 487 23.81 -22.90 -29.28
C GLU A 487 23.37 -22.04 -28.09
N ILE A 488 24.28 -21.73 -27.16
CA ILE A 488 24.00 -20.86 -26.01
C ILE A 488 23.62 -19.45 -26.48
N ARG A 489 24.40 -18.87 -27.40
CA ARG A 489 24.10 -17.55 -27.99
C ARG A 489 22.79 -17.55 -28.75
N HIS A 490 22.49 -18.63 -29.47
CA HIS A 490 21.21 -18.80 -30.15
C HIS A 490 20.05 -18.83 -29.14
N HIS A 491 20.14 -19.61 -28.08
CA HIS A 491 19.10 -19.65 -27.04
C HIS A 491 18.93 -18.30 -26.36
N ALA A 492 20.00 -17.57 -26.08
CA ALA A 492 19.91 -16.22 -25.55
C ALA A 492 19.22 -15.25 -26.53
N GLN A 493 19.59 -15.29 -27.81
CA GLN A 493 18.96 -14.47 -28.86
C GLN A 493 17.44 -14.69 -28.91
N VAL A 494 17.02 -15.94 -28.83
CA VAL A 494 15.61 -16.32 -28.95
C VAL A 494 14.83 -16.03 -27.67
N TRP A 495 15.37 -16.36 -26.49
CA TRP A 495 14.62 -16.24 -25.23
C TRP A 495 14.72 -14.86 -24.58
N LEU A 496 15.86 -14.17 -24.68
CA LEU A 496 16.11 -12.93 -23.92
C LEU A 496 15.97 -11.68 -24.79
N TYR A 497 16.50 -11.73 -26.02
CA TYR A 497 16.55 -10.55 -26.90
C TYR A 497 15.35 -10.43 -27.87
N SER A 498 14.61 -11.52 -28.12
CA SER A 498 13.45 -11.51 -29.00
C SER A 498 12.15 -11.21 -28.25
N SER A 499 11.23 -10.51 -28.91
CA SER A 499 9.82 -10.45 -28.48
C SER A 499 9.07 -11.74 -28.82
N SER A 500 9.41 -12.41 -29.93
CA SER A 500 8.78 -13.68 -30.30
C SER A 500 9.19 -14.82 -29.37
N LEU A 501 8.23 -15.68 -29.02
CA LEU A 501 8.48 -16.91 -28.27
C LEU A 501 8.86 -18.06 -29.22
N PRO A 502 9.92 -18.83 -28.94
CA PRO A 502 10.17 -20.07 -29.66
C PRO A 502 9.10 -21.11 -29.34
N GLU A 503 8.87 -22.03 -30.26
CA GLU A 503 8.13 -23.24 -29.93
C GLU A 503 8.89 -24.03 -28.87
N LEU A 504 8.19 -24.39 -27.79
CA LEU A 504 8.73 -25.30 -26.81
C LEU A 504 8.93 -26.65 -27.50
N ASN A 505 10.17 -27.10 -27.63
CA ASN A 505 10.45 -28.39 -28.24
C ASN A 505 9.83 -29.50 -27.36
N LYS A 506 8.68 -30.01 -27.79
CA LYS A 506 7.93 -31.06 -27.09
C LYS A 506 8.67 -32.39 -27.03
N ASP A 507 9.65 -32.61 -27.91
CA ASP A 507 10.48 -33.81 -27.93
C ASP A 507 11.51 -33.83 -26.78
N LEU A 508 11.79 -32.67 -26.14
CA LEU A 508 12.55 -32.60 -24.88
C LEU A 508 11.79 -33.23 -23.70
N PHE A 509 10.47 -33.36 -23.84
CA PHE A 509 9.56 -33.96 -22.87
C PHE A 509 9.18 -35.34 -23.40
N VAL A 510 10.10 -36.32 -23.35
CA VAL A 510 9.77 -37.73 -23.61
C VAL A 510 8.44 -38.03 -22.91
N VAL A 511 7.38 -38.32 -23.69
CA VAL A 511 5.97 -38.47 -23.27
C VAL A 511 5.80 -38.34 -21.75
N ASN A 512 5.66 -37.10 -21.26
CA ASN A 512 5.56 -36.88 -19.82
C ASN A 512 4.26 -37.55 -19.36
N ARG A 513 4.38 -38.59 -18.53
CA ARG A 513 3.21 -39.36 -18.10
C ARG A 513 2.20 -38.47 -17.37
N LEU A 514 2.67 -37.54 -16.54
CA LEU A 514 1.79 -36.66 -15.77
C LEU A 514 1.04 -35.69 -16.69
N ASP A 515 1.70 -35.19 -17.73
CA ASP A 515 1.09 -34.35 -18.76
C ASP A 515 -0.02 -35.10 -19.53
N VAL A 516 0.26 -36.34 -19.93
CA VAL A 516 -0.73 -37.22 -20.57
C VAL A 516 -1.90 -37.53 -19.62
N GLU A 517 -1.62 -37.78 -18.35
CA GLU A 517 -2.66 -37.97 -17.33
C GLU A 517 -3.55 -36.73 -17.19
N VAL A 518 -2.97 -35.52 -17.19
CA VAL A 518 -3.73 -34.26 -17.15
C VAL A 518 -4.59 -34.12 -18.41
N ASP A 519 -4.06 -34.37 -19.61
CA ASP A 519 -4.83 -34.33 -20.86
C ASP A 519 -6.00 -35.31 -20.88
N GLN A 520 -5.80 -36.51 -20.33
CA GLN A 520 -6.87 -37.49 -20.17
C GLN A 520 -7.98 -36.96 -19.23
N HIS A 521 -7.59 -36.24 -18.16
CA HIS A 521 -8.56 -35.62 -17.24
C HIS A 521 -9.31 -34.45 -17.91
N VAL A 522 -8.61 -33.60 -18.67
CA VAL A 522 -9.23 -32.54 -19.48
C VAL A 522 -10.26 -33.16 -20.44
N ALA A 523 -9.86 -34.22 -21.16
CA ALA A 523 -10.74 -34.92 -22.09
C ALA A 523 -11.95 -35.55 -21.36
N TYR A 524 -11.76 -36.10 -20.16
CA TYR A 524 -12.84 -36.62 -19.33
C TYR A 524 -13.87 -35.54 -18.99
N TRP A 525 -13.43 -34.38 -18.48
CA TRP A 525 -14.34 -33.29 -18.07
C TRP A 525 -15.03 -32.60 -19.26
N LYS A 526 -14.41 -32.62 -20.45
CA LYS A 526 -15.04 -32.15 -21.69
C LYS A 526 -16.19 -33.05 -22.16
N ARG A 527 -16.12 -34.38 -21.95
CA ARG A 527 -17.16 -35.33 -22.41
C ARG A 527 -18.52 -35.11 -21.74
N ARG A 528 -19.58 -35.64 -22.35
CA ARG A 528 -20.92 -35.66 -21.72
C ARG A 528 -20.91 -36.68 -20.59
N LEU A 529 -20.97 -36.21 -19.35
CA LEU A 529 -21.04 -37.05 -18.15
C LEU A 529 -22.48 -37.53 -17.94
N THR A 530 -22.65 -38.81 -17.61
CA THR A 530 -23.95 -39.44 -17.26
C THR A 530 -23.87 -40.01 -15.85
N GLN A 531 -25.00 -40.42 -15.25
CA GLN A 531 -25.01 -41.00 -13.89
C GLN A 531 -24.12 -42.24 -13.73
N ASN A 532 -23.79 -42.94 -14.83
CA ASN A 532 -22.95 -44.14 -14.83
C ASN A 532 -21.49 -43.89 -15.23
N THR A 533 -21.09 -42.63 -15.42
CA THR A 533 -19.70 -42.31 -15.79
C THR A 533 -18.80 -42.47 -14.56
N PRO A 534 -17.81 -43.38 -14.58
CA PRO A 534 -16.96 -43.63 -13.42
C PRO A 534 -16.10 -42.40 -13.12
N ALA A 535 -15.95 -42.06 -11.83
CA ALA A 535 -15.07 -40.99 -11.39
C ALA A 535 -13.63 -41.27 -11.86
N PHE A 536 -13.07 -40.32 -12.57
CA PHE A 536 -11.68 -40.36 -13.03
C PHE A 536 -10.84 -39.52 -12.08
N ALA A 537 -9.89 -40.18 -11.41
CA ALA A 537 -8.99 -39.55 -10.44
C ALA A 537 -7.54 -39.85 -10.84
N PHE A 538 -6.64 -38.93 -10.49
CA PHE A 538 -5.21 -39.15 -10.67
C PHE A 538 -4.77 -40.38 -9.85
N PRO A 539 -3.93 -41.27 -10.41
CA PRO A 539 -3.40 -42.42 -9.66
C PRO A 539 -2.67 -42.00 -8.38
N GLN A 540 -1.99 -40.85 -8.41
CA GLN A 540 -1.41 -40.18 -7.25
C GLN A 540 -1.71 -38.68 -7.39
N SER A 541 -2.77 -38.20 -6.74
CA SER A 541 -3.18 -36.80 -6.88
C SER A 541 -2.20 -35.85 -6.21
N SER A 542 -1.72 -34.85 -6.96
CA SER A 542 -0.85 -33.77 -6.48
C SER A 542 -1.51 -32.41 -6.76
N PRO A 543 -1.26 -31.38 -5.92
CA PRO A 543 -1.75 -30.03 -6.18
C PRO A 543 -1.37 -29.52 -7.57
N ASP A 544 -0.13 -29.77 -8.02
CA ASP A 544 0.38 -29.33 -9.32
C ASP A 544 -0.36 -29.97 -10.52
N GLN A 545 -0.75 -31.26 -10.43
CA GLN A 545 -1.55 -31.89 -11.49
C GLN A 545 -2.98 -31.33 -11.55
N VAL A 546 -3.57 -31.03 -10.38
CA VAL A 546 -4.89 -30.39 -10.31
C VAL A 546 -4.81 -28.97 -10.84
N LEU A 547 -3.75 -28.23 -10.51
CA LEU A 547 -3.47 -26.89 -11.04
C LEU A 547 -3.37 -26.92 -12.58
N ALA A 548 -2.55 -27.83 -13.12
CA ALA A 548 -2.41 -28.04 -14.56
C ALA A 548 -3.74 -28.36 -15.26
N LEU A 549 -4.58 -29.17 -14.62
CA LEU A 549 -5.92 -29.47 -15.12
C LEU A 549 -6.80 -28.21 -15.16
N LEU A 550 -6.82 -27.42 -14.08
CA LEU A 550 -7.62 -26.19 -14.00
C LEU A 550 -7.15 -25.14 -15.01
N ASP A 551 -5.84 -24.93 -15.15
CA ASP A 551 -5.24 -24.03 -16.14
C ASP A 551 -5.69 -24.40 -17.57
N ARG A 552 -5.59 -25.68 -17.95
CA ARG A 552 -6.01 -26.13 -19.29
C ARG A 552 -7.50 -25.99 -19.52
N LEU A 553 -8.32 -26.15 -18.48
CA LEU A 553 -9.77 -25.94 -18.58
C LEU A 553 -10.12 -24.46 -18.73
N LEU A 554 -9.37 -23.56 -18.09
CA LEU A 554 -9.49 -22.10 -18.23
C LEU A 554 -9.11 -21.62 -19.65
N MET A 555 -8.08 -22.22 -20.25
CA MET A 555 -7.61 -21.89 -21.60
C MET A 555 -8.54 -22.39 -22.73
N LEU A 556 -9.60 -23.14 -22.42
CA LEU A 556 -10.54 -23.59 -23.45
C LEU A 556 -11.38 -22.42 -23.98
N GLU A 557 -11.32 -22.19 -25.30
CA GLU A 557 -12.19 -21.23 -25.98
C GLU A 557 -13.67 -21.64 -25.78
N ASN A 558 -14.47 -20.73 -25.21
CA ASN A 558 -15.89 -20.84 -24.87
C ASN A 558 -16.23 -21.57 -23.56
N LYS A 559 -17.34 -21.14 -22.91
CA LYS A 559 -17.95 -21.71 -21.68
C LYS A 559 -18.47 -23.15 -21.88
N LEU A 560 -17.56 -24.08 -22.20
CA LEU A 560 -17.86 -25.46 -22.56
C LEU A 560 -18.29 -26.31 -21.36
N LEU A 561 -18.01 -25.86 -20.14
CA LEU A 561 -18.43 -26.53 -18.91
C LEU A 561 -19.72 -25.92 -18.38
N SER A 562 -20.82 -26.68 -18.41
CA SER A 562 -22.05 -26.29 -17.71
C SER A 562 -21.76 -26.09 -16.21
N GLN A 563 -22.48 -25.17 -15.54
CA GLN A 563 -22.34 -24.94 -14.09
C GLN A 563 -22.38 -26.25 -13.27
N LYS A 564 -23.26 -27.21 -13.63
CA LYS A 564 -23.33 -28.53 -12.99
C LYS A 564 -22.01 -29.32 -13.06
N LYS A 565 -21.28 -29.23 -14.18
CA LYS A 565 -19.97 -29.88 -14.33
C LYS A 565 -18.92 -29.18 -13.48
N VAL A 566 -18.94 -27.85 -13.42
CA VAL A 566 -18.03 -27.09 -12.55
C VAL A 566 -18.28 -27.48 -11.09
N CYS A 567 -19.54 -27.58 -10.64
CA CYS A 567 -19.88 -28.10 -9.31
C CYS A 567 -19.30 -29.51 -9.06
N LEU A 568 -19.47 -30.44 -10.00
CA LEU A 568 -18.92 -31.80 -9.86
C LEU A 568 -17.39 -31.83 -9.83
N LEU A 569 -16.73 -31.00 -10.66
CA LEU A 569 -15.28 -30.90 -10.72
C LEU A 569 -14.72 -30.35 -9.41
N ILE A 570 -15.27 -29.24 -8.93
CA ILE A 570 -14.82 -28.58 -7.69
C ILE A 570 -15.10 -29.46 -6.47
N ASP A 571 -16.24 -30.16 -6.43
CA ASP A 571 -16.53 -31.12 -5.36
C ASP A 571 -15.55 -32.30 -5.37
N HIS A 572 -15.21 -32.82 -6.56
CA HIS A 572 -14.26 -33.92 -6.71
C HIS A 572 -12.84 -33.55 -6.21
N TYR A 573 -12.37 -32.35 -6.53
CA TYR A 573 -11.04 -31.86 -6.12
C TYR A 573 -11.05 -30.98 -4.87
N LYS A 574 -12.17 -30.94 -4.14
CA LYS A 574 -12.31 -30.15 -2.90
C LYS A 574 -11.17 -30.35 -1.89
N PRO A 575 -10.62 -31.57 -1.67
CA PRO A 575 -9.48 -31.76 -0.78
C PRO A 575 -8.22 -30.97 -1.19
N HIS A 576 -8.06 -30.64 -2.47
CA HIS A 576 -6.92 -29.88 -2.98
C HIS A 576 -7.08 -28.37 -2.82
N LEU A 577 -8.26 -27.85 -2.49
CA LEU A 577 -8.47 -26.42 -2.21
C LEU A 577 -7.81 -25.96 -0.90
N MET A 578 -7.21 -26.89 -0.14
CA MET A 578 -6.32 -26.56 0.98
C MET A 578 -4.98 -25.97 0.51
N ASN A 579 -4.66 -26.06 -0.78
CA ASN A 579 -3.55 -25.36 -1.42
C ASN A 579 -4.10 -24.08 -2.09
N ALA A 580 -3.52 -22.93 -1.74
CA ALA A 580 -4.05 -21.63 -2.16
C ALA A 580 -4.00 -21.39 -3.67
N ASP A 581 -2.98 -21.92 -4.39
CA ASP A 581 -2.90 -21.84 -5.86
C ASP A 581 -4.02 -22.62 -6.54
N VAL A 582 -4.26 -23.86 -6.08
CA VAL A 582 -5.37 -24.67 -6.61
C VAL A 582 -6.71 -24.01 -6.30
N TYR A 583 -6.85 -23.41 -5.11
CA TYR A 583 -8.07 -22.70 -4.73
C TYR A 583 -8.28 -21.44 -5.57
N HIS A 584 -7.21 -20.68 -5.83
CA HIS A 584 -7.25 -19.51 -6.72
C HIS A 584 -7.72 -19.90 -8.13
N ARG A 585 -7.09 -20.90 -8.75
CA ARG A 585 -7.49 -21.37 -10.10
C ARG A 585 -8.90 -21.94 -10.14
N ALA A 586 -9.35 -22.59 -9.07
CA ALA A 586 -10.73 -23.03 -8.94
C ALA A 586 -11.70 -21.83 -8.92
N CYS A 587 -11.36 -20.74 -8.20
CA CYS A 587 -12.14 -19.52 -8.18
C CYS A 587 -12.18 -18.84 -9.55
N GLU A 588 -11.04 -18.73 -10.25
CA GLU A 588 -11.01 -18.21 -11.62
C GLU A 588 -11.89 -19.03 -12.56
N LEU A 589 -11.86 -20.37 -12.44
CA LEU A 589 -12.73 -21.22 -13.25
C LEU A 589 -14.21 -21.01 -12.92
N ILE A 590 -14.56 -20.84 -11.64
CA ILE A 590 -15.93 -20.51 -11.20
C ILE A 590 -16.39 -19.18 -11.81
N VAL A 591 -15.53 -18.16 -11.80
CA VAL A 591 -15.82 -16.83 -12.35
C VAL A 591 -15.94 -16.87 -13.88
N ALA A 592 -14.94 -17.42 -14.57
CA ALA A 592 -14.92 -17.54 -16.02
C ALA A 592 -16.13 -18.33 -16.57
N GLN A 593 -16.56 -19.38 -15.87
CA GLN A 593 -17.72 -20.19 -16.25
C GLN A 593 -19.05 -19.66 -15.66
N GLN A 594 -19.03 -18.53 -14.95
CA GLN A 594 -20.20 -17.90 -14.31
C GLN A 594 -21.03 -18.89 -13.47
N CYS A 595 -20.35 -19.69 -12.65
CA CYS A 595 -20.95 -20.76 -11.84
C CYS A 595 -21.51 -20.23 -10.50
N THR A 596 -22.75 -19.71 -10.54
CA THR A 596 -23.45 -19.13 -9.37
C THR A 596 -23.49 -20.02 -8.11
N PRO A 597 -23.71 -21.36 -8.17
CA PRO A 597 -23.84 -22.17 -6.95
C PRO A 597 -22.56 -22.24 -6.11
N LEU A 598 -21.40 -21.94 -6.71
CA LEU A 598 -20.09 -21.97 -6.06
C LEU A 598 -19.57 -20.60 -5.65
N LEU A 599 -20.34 -19.52 -5.80
CA LEU A 599 -19.92 -18.16 -5.43
C LEU A 599 -19.50 -18.02 -3.95
N HIS A 600 -20.04 -18.86 -3.07
CA HIS A 600 -19.64 -18.89 -1.66
C HIS A 600 -18.15 -19.23 -1.48
N LEU A 601 -17.57 -20.07 -2.36
CA LEU A 601 -16.14 -20.39 -2.35
C LEU A 601 -15.30 -19.19 -2.77
N VAL A 602 -15.73 -18.46 -3.82
CA VAL A 602 -15.07 -17.23 -4.26
C VAL A 602 -15.08 -16.18 -3.15
N ARG A 603 -16.23 -15.97 -2.51
CA ARG A 603 -16.36 -15.06 -1.35
C ARG A 603 -15.40 -15.45 -0.22
N GLN A 604 -15.35 -16.74 0.12
CA GLN A 604 -14.45 -17.23 1.17
C GLN A 604 -12.97 -17.03 0.79
N PHE A 605 -12.61 -17.31 -0.47
CA PHE A 605 -11.24 -17.14 -0.96
C PHE A 605 -10.79 -15.67 -0.89
N LEU A 606 -11.61 -14.73 -1.36
CA LEU A 606 -11.28 -13.28 -1.33
C LEU A 606 -11.00 -12.77 0.09
N LEU A 607 -11.74 -13.28 1.09
CA LEU A 607 -11.57 -12.90 2.49
C LEU A 607 -10.38 -13.58 3.17
N GLN A 608 -10.04 -14.82 2.76
CA GLN A 608 -8.96 -15.61 3.36
C GLN A 608 -7.60 -15.38 2.69
N HIS A 609 -7.60 -15.03 1.40
CA HIS A 609 -6.41 -14.82 0.58
C HIS A 609 -6.47 -13.50 -0.21
N PRO A 610 -6.56 -12.34 0.47
CA PRO A 610 -6.68 -11.04 -0.21
C PRO A 610 -5.56 -10.80 -1.23
N ALA A 611 -4.32 -11.16 -0.86
CA ALA A 611 -3.15 -11.00 -1.71
C ALA A 611 -3.24 -11.74 -3.05
N MET A 612 -3.85 -12.93 -3.05
CA MET A 612 -4.06 -13.71 -4.28
C MET A 612 -5.36 -13.31 -4.98
N GLY A 613 -6.38 -12.93 -4.20
CA GLY A 613 -7.71 -12.59 -4.69
C GLY A 613 -7.81 -11.24 -5.40
N ALA A 614 -6.80 -10.38 -5.32
CA ALA A 614 -6.78 -9.06 -5.95
C ALA A 614 -7.20 -9.10 -7.44
N TYR A 615 -6.70 -10.07 -8.20
CA TYR A 615 -7.00 -10.23 -9.63
C TYR A 615 -8.44 -10.63 -9.93
N LEU A 616 -9.09 -11.36 -9.00
CA LEU A 616 -10.47 -11.78 -9.17
C LEU A 616 -11.45 -10.61 -9.12
N TYR A 617 -11.12 -9.52 -8.39
CA TYR A 617 -12.00 -8.35 -8.32
C TYR A 617 -12.26 -7.74 -9.69
N GLY A 618 -11.24 -7.67 -10.57
CA GLY A 618 -11.42 -7.18 -11.94
C GLY A 618 -12.49 -7.98 -12.69
N GLU A 619 -12.36 -9.30 -12.72
CA GLU A 619 -13.31 -10.18 -13.41
C GLU A 619 -14.72 -10.16 -12.78
N LEU A 620 -14.79 -10.03 -11.44
CA LEU A 620 -16.06 -9.98 -10.72
C LEU A 620 -16.82 -8.68 -10.99
N VAL A 621 -16.13 -7.55 -11.02
CA VAL A 621 -16.73 -6.22 -11.26
C VAL A 621 -17.22 -6.09 -12.69
N HIS A 622 -16.47 -6.63 -13.67
CA HIS A 622 -16.85 -6.62 -15.08
C HIS A 622 -17.86 -7.72 -15.45
N SER A 623 -18.22 -8.62 -14.53
CA SER A 623 -19.19 -9.67 -14.79
C SER A 623 -20.59 -9.11 -15.08
N ASP A 624 -21.24 -9.62 -16.12
CA ASP A 624 -22.64 -9.28 -16.44
C ASP A 624 -23.63 -9.71 -15.35
N HIS A 625 -23.27 -10.71 -14.53
CA HIS A 625 -24.15 -11.24 -13.50
C HIS A 625 -24.12 -10.42 -12.19
N PRO A 626 -25.26 -9.90 -11.71
CA PRO A 626 -25.32 -9.07 -10.51
C PRO A 626 -24.73 -9.73 -9.25
N GLU A 627 -24.92 -11.04 -9.07
CA GLU A 627 -24.41 -11.77 -7.89
C GLU A 627 -22.87 -11.73 -7.77
N PHE A 628 -22.15 -11.75 -8.90
CA PHE A 628 -20.69 -11.68 -8.91
C PHE A 628 -20.19 -10.29 -8.48
N ARG A 629 -20.85 -9.23 -8.98
CA ARG A 629 -20.57 -7.85 -8.57
C ARG A 629 -20.87 -7.62 -7.09
N VAL A 630 -21.95 -8.22 -6.57
CA VAL A 630 -22.30 -8.17 -5.15
C VAL A 630 -21.22 -8.84 -4.29
N VAL A 631 -20.73 -10.02 -4.69
CA VAL A 631 -19.62 -10.68 -3.97
C VAL A 631 -18.39 -9.77 -3.92
N ALA A 632 -17.99 -9.17 -5.05
CA ALA A 632 -16.87 -8.22 -5.08
C ALA A 632 -17.10 -7.02 -4.13
N MET A 633 -18.25 -6.36 -4.21
CA MET A 633 -18.56 -5.21 -3.34
C MET A 633 -18.60 -5.59 -1.85
N GLU A 634 -19.20 -6.73 -1.52
CA GLU A 634 -19.32 -7.23 -0.15
C GLU A 634 -17.96 -7.58 0.47
N THR A 635 -17.10 -8.28 -0.27
CA THR A 635 -15.79 -8.68 0.23
C THR A 635 -14.82 -7.51 0.25
N TYR A 636 -14.88 -6.64 -0.76
CA TYR A 636 -14.06 -5.44 -0.80
C TYR A 636 -14.33 -4.56 0.42
N ARG A 637 -15.61 -4.24 0.71
CA ARG A 637 -15.98 -3.48 1.93
C ARG A 637 -15.51 -4.14 3.23
N GLN A 638 -15.52 -5.47 3.31
CA GLN A 638 -15.04 -6.18 4.49
C GLN A 638 -13.51 -6.11 4.64
N LEU A 639 -12.76 -6.06 3.54
CA LEU A 639 -11.31 -5.93 3.54
C LEU A 639 -10.86 -4.47 3.67
N GLU A 640 -11.60 -3.53 3.09
CA GLU A 640 -11.42 -2.08 3.23
C GLU A 640 -11.51 -1.67 4.70
N ASN A 641 -12.43 -2.28 5.45
CA ASN A 641 -12.50 -2.16 6.90
C ASN A 641 -11.23 -2.62 7.66
N LYS A 642 -10.26 -3.25 6.98
CA LYS A 642 -8.96 -3.63 7.54
C LYS A 642 -7.78 -2.85 6.93
N LEU A 643 -8.01 -2.02 5.92
CA LEU A 643 -6.94 -1.39 5.11
C LEU A 643 -6.77 0.11 5.32
N ASP A 644 -7.80 0.84 5.74
CA ASP A 644 -7.68 2.14 6.42
C ASP A 644 -9.11 2.58 6.73
N MET A 645 -9.43 2.65 8.02
CA MET A 645 -10.76 3.04 8.47
C MET A 645 -10.73 4.41 9.13
N VAL A 646 -11.80 5.18 8.86
CA VAL A 646 -12.35 6.12 9.83
C VAL A 646 -12.44 5.42 11.17
N SER A 647 -11.62 5.89 12.11
CA SER A 647 -11.59 5.39 13.47
C SER A 647 -12.62 6.14 14.31
N ALA A 648 -13.40 5.39 15.09
CA ALA A 648 -14.29 5.95 16.10
C ALA A 648 -14.00 5.35 17.48
N TRP A 649 -14.13 6.15 18.53
CA TRP A 649 -13.88 5.72 19.92
C TRP A 649 -14.67 6.57 20.92
N TYR A 650 -14.87 6.03 22.12
CA TYR A 650 -15.41 6.83 23.23
C TYR A 650 -14.36 7.79 23.77
N MET A 651 -14.74 9.06 23.88
CA MET A 651 -13.87 10.11 24.40
C MET A 651 -13.78 10.14 25.92
N ASP A 652 -12.65 10.62 26.45
CA ASP A 652 -12.56 11.08 27.84
C ASP A 652 -13.26 12.43 28.05
N ASP A 653 -13.50 12.79 29.31
CA ASP A 653 -14.11 14.06 29.66
C ASP A 653 -13.08 15.18 29.47
N LEU A 654 -13.37 16.13 28.58
CA LEU A 654 -12.48 17.26 28.30
C LEU A 654 -12.45 18.24 29.49
N ASP A 655 -11.27 18.45 30.08
CA ASP A 655 -11.00 19.58 30.96
C ASP A 655 -10.99 20.91 30.17
N GLN A 656 -11.25 22.04 30.84
CA GLN A 656 -11.34 23.37 30.20
C GLN A 656 -10.06 23.82 29.47
N ASP A 657 -8.91 23.21 29.77
CA ASP A 657 -7.60 23.54 29.20
C ASP A 657 -7.13 22.54 28.11
N SER A 658 -7.93 21.50 27.80
CA SER A 658 -7.57 20.45 26.85
C SER A 658 -7.78 20.89 25.39
N ASP A 659 -6.78 20.70 24.53
CA ASP A 659 -6.89 21.04 23.10
C ASP A 659 -7.83 20.07 22.39
N GLN A 660 -9.03 20.54 22.04
CA GLN A 660 -10.08 19.79 21.34
C GLN A 660 -9.63 19.09 20.04
N ARG A 661 -8.53 19.55 19.42
CA ARG A 661 -7.98 18.99 18.17
C ARG A 661 -7.15 17.73 18.35
N LEU A 662 -6.97 17.24 19.58
CA LEU A 662 -6.30 15.98 19.90
C LEU A 662 -7.29 14.81 19.93
N GLU A 663 -6.83 13.56 19.98
CA GLU A 663 -7.71 12.40 19.85
C GLU A 663 -8.59 12.08 21.08
N HIS A 664 -8.15 12.40 22.30
CA HIS A 664 -8.97 12.26 23.53
C HIS A 664 -9.51 10.85 23.78
N HIS A 665 -8.62 9.85 23.81
CA HIS A 665 -8.99 8.46 24.13
C HIS A 665 -9.20 8.24 25.62
N LYS A 666 -10.23 7.45 26.01
CA LYS A 666 -10.32 6.89 27.36
C LYS A 666 -9.10 6.02 27.69
N ASN A 667 -8.81 5.84 28.98
CA ASN A 667 -7.80 4.88 29.45
C ASN A 667 -8.45 3.83 30.37
N PRO A 668 -8.58 2.56 29.92
CA PRO A 668 -8.13 2.01 28.64
C PRO A 668 -8.98 2.49 27.45
N SER A 669 -8.38 2.52 26.24
CA SER A 669 -9.07 2.96 25.02
C SER A 669 -10.27 2.06 24.70
N GLN A 670 -11.35 2.68 24.23
CA GLN A 670 -12.62 2.04 23.91
C GLN A 670 -13.00 2.37 22.46
N PRO A 671 -12.44 1.65 21.46
CA PRO A 671 -12.80 1.84 20.06
C PRO A 671 -14.26 1.42 19.80
N VAL A 672 -14.89 2.06 18.82
CA VAL A 672 -16.24 1.78 18.34
C VAL A 672 -16.16 1.46 16.84
N ASP A 673 -16.65 0.29 16.43
CA ASP A 673 -16.73 -0.06 15.00
C ASP A 673 -17.76 0.86 14.32
N MET A 674 -17.49 1.33 13.10
CA MET A 674 -18.41 2.18 12.35
C MET A 674 -19.80 1.54 12.11
N LYS A 675 -19.91 0.21 12.10
CA LYS A 675 -21.21 -0.49 12.09
C LYS A 675 -21.99 -0.28 13.39
N ASP A 676 -21.28 -0.25 14.51
CA ASP A 676 -21.86 0.02 15.81
C ASP A 676 -22.19 1.51 15.96
N VAL A 677 -21.38 2.42 15.39
CA VAL A 677 -21.70 3.87 15.35
C VAL A 677 -23.09 4.08 14.74
N ASN A 678 -23.39 3.52 13.56
CA ASN A 678 -24.74 3.61 12.98
C ASN A 678 -25.81 3.07 13.92
N THR A 679 -25.57 1.93 14.57
CA THR A 679 -26.56 1.32 15.48
C THR A 679 -26.76 2.15 16.78
N LEU A 680 -25.72 2.85 17.23
CA LEU A 680 -25.71 3.62 18.49
C LEU A 680 -26.19 5.07 18.30
N THR A 681 -25.90 5.67 17.14
CA THR A 681 -26.09 7.11 16.90
C THR A 681 -26.96 7.39 15.67
N GLY A 682 -27.14 6.43 14.76
CA GLY A 682 -27.81 6.63 13.48
C GLY A 682 -26.96 7.33 12.42
N VAL A 683 -25.69 7.63 12.73
CA VAL A 683 -24.74 8.22 11.77
C VAL A 683 -24.39 7.19 10.70
N LEU A 684 -24.48 7.61 9.45
CA LEU A 684 -24.14 6.79 8.29
C LEU A 684 -22.82 7.25 7.69
N HIS A 685 -22.04 6.30 7.20
CA HIS A 685 -20.71 6.54 6.64
C HIS A 685 -20.51 5.77 5.34
N TRP A 686 -19.83 6.41 4.39
CA TRP A 686 -19.31 5.81 3.17
C TRP A 686 -17.89 6.32 2.91
N LYS A 687 -17.04 5.47 2.33
CA LYS A 687 -15.76 5.88 1.72
C LYS A 687 -15.97 6.00 0.21
N LEU A 688 -15.68 7.17 -0.34
CA LEU A 688 -15.75 7.48 -1.78
C LEU A 688 -14.36 7.87 -2.28
N ASN A 689 -14.07 7.58 -3.54
CA ASN A 689 -12.83 8.01 -4.17
C ASN A 689 -12.93 9.50 -4.55
N VAL A 690 -12.10 10.36 -3.98
CA VAL A 690 -12.14 11.81 -4.22
C VAL A 690 -11.89 12.17 -5.69
N ASP A 691 -11.08 11.42 -6.42
CA ASP A 691 -10.75 11.74 -7.81
C ASP A 691 -11.86 11.32 -8.78
N THR A 692 -12.62 10.27 -8.45
CA THR A 692 -13.61 9.66 -9.36
C THR A 692 -15.05 9.72 -8.86
N HIS A 693 -15.33 10.35 -7.72
CA HIS A 693 -16.68 10.38 -7.10
C HIS A 693 -17.78 10.99 -8.00
N GLU A 694 -17.40 11.77 -9.01
CA GLU A 694 -18.32 12.35 -10.00
C GLU A 694 -18.66 11.36 -11.13
N GLU A 695 -17.84 10.32 -11.33
CA GLU A 695 -17.97 9.36 -12.44
C GLU A 695 -18.49 7.99 -12.00
N ASP A 696 -18.23 7.58 -10.75
CA ASP A 696 -18.59 6.25 -10.24
C ASP A 696 -20.10 6.06 -9.97
N GLY A 697 -20.87 7.14 -9.99
CA GLY A 697 -22.32 7.18 -9.81
C GLY A 697 -22.81 6.82 -8.39
N VAL A 698 -21.91 6.58 -7.42
CA VAL A 698 -22.28 6.24 -6.04
C VAL A 698 -22.83 7.45 -5.32
N LEU A 699 -22.13 8.59 -5.40
CA LEU A 699 -22.58 9.85 -4.78
C LEU A 699 -23.90 10.33 -5.39
N ASP A 700 -24.02 10.27 -6.72
CA ASP A 700 -25.26 10.64 -7.42
C ASP A 700 -26.46 9.80 -7.00
N LYS A 701 -26.24 8.50 -6.77
CA LYS A 701 -27.29 7.63 -6.25
C LYS A 701 -27.70 8.04 -4.83
N ILE A 702 -26.75 8.33 -3.94
CA ILE A 702 -27.04 8.79 -2.57
C ILE A 702 -27.81 10.12 -2.60
N LYS A 703 -27.37 11.07 -3.43
CA LYS A 703 -28.05 12.36 -3.63
C LYS A 703 -29.48 12.17 -4.10
N LYS A 704 -29.69 11.31 -5.10
CA LYS A 704 -31.02 11.02 -5.65
C LYS A 704 -31.92 10.30 -4.65
N ASP A 705 -31.40 9.28 -3.96
CA ASP A 705 -32.17 8.49 -2.99
C ASP A 705 -32.60 9.33 -1.79
N ARG A 706 -31.82 10.36 -1.42
CA ARG A 706 -32.11 11.27 -0.30
C ARG A 706 -32.70 12.64 -0.70
N GLY A 707 -32.84 12.89 -1.99
CA GLY A 707 -33.46 14.12 -2.50
C GLY A 707 -32.58 15.38 -2.38
N TYR A 708 -31.25 15.24 -2.25
CA TYR A 708 -30.34 16.38 -2.27
C TYR A 708 -30.30 17.02 -3.65
N ASN A 709 -30.71 18.27 -3.74
CA ASN A 709 -30.83 19.04 -4.98
C ASN A 709 -29.95 20.32 -4.99
N TYR A 710 -29.27 20.60 -3.87
CA TYR A 710 -28.31 21.70 -3.74
C TYR A 710 -27.03 21.23 -3.06
N GLU A 711 -25.89 21.81 -3.45
CA GLU A 711 -24.58 21.55 -2.85
C GLU A 711 -23.70 22.80 -2.81
N ASP A 712 -22.80 22.86 -1.83
CA ASP A 712 -21.73 23.84 -1.77
C ASP A 712 -20.42 23.22 -1.25
N VAL A 713 -19.35 24.02 -1.20
CA VAL A 713 -18.04 23.60 -0.68
C VAL A 713 -17.66 24.52 0.47
N ILE A 714 -17.28 23.91 1.60
CA ILE A 714 -16.67 24.61 2.72
C ILE A 714 -15.20 24.24 2.82
N GLU A 715 -14.35 25.25 3.04
CA GLU A 715 -12.91 25.09 3.28
C GLU A 715 -12.56 25.79 4.58
N ILE A 716 -12.07 25.03 5.56
CA ILE A 716 -11.79 25.51 6.91
C ILE A 716 -10.28 25.42 7.11
N SER A 717 -9.65 26.57 7.21
CA SER A 717 -8.26 26.73 7.63
C SER A 717 -8.04 28.14 8.20
N PRO A 718 -6.97 28.37 8.96
CA PRO A 718 -6.62 29.71 9.45
C PRO A 718 -6.52 30.77 8.35
N GLU A 719 -6.12 30.37 7.14
CA GLU A 719 -5.92 31.29 6.01
C GLU A 719 -7.19 31.51 5.17
N LYS A 720 -8.09 30.53 5.13
CA LYS A 720 -9.24 30.51 4.20
C LYS A 720 -10.57 30.83 4.86
N LEU A 721 -10.69 30.69 6.17
CA LEU A 721 -11.93 30.95 6.89
C LEU A 721 -11.89 32.29 7.64
N PRO A 722 -12.72 33.29 7.26
CA PRO A 722 -12.85 34.53 8.02
C PRO A 722 -13.40 34.27 9.42
N ASN A 723 -12.85 34.95 10.43
CA ASN A 723 -13.15 34.75 11.86
C ASN A 723 -12.97 33.29 12.32
N TYR A 724 -11.91 32.64 11.82
CA TYR A 724 -11.56 31.24 12.05
C TYR A 724 -11.73 30.78 13.51
N GLU A 725 -11.13 31.50 14.47
CA GLU A 725 -11.17 31.15 15.89
C GLU A 725 -12.57 31.20 16.49
N GLU A 726 -13.39 32.18 16.10
CA GLU A 726 -14.78 32.28 16.58
C GLU A 726 -15.65 31.20 15.94
N LYS A 727 -15.47 30.94 14.64
CA LYS A 727 -16.22 29.90 13.93
C LYS A 727 -15.88 28.49 14.42
N LEU A 728 -14.61 28.20 14.73
CA LEU A 728 -14.24 26.93 15.34
C LEU A 728 -14.88 26.73 16.72
N LYS A 729 -14.97 27.80 17.52
CA LYS A 729 -15.71 27.75 18.80
C LYS A 729 -17.19 27.44 18.60
N ILE A 730 -17.80 28.00 17.55
CA ILE A 730 -19.20 27.73 17.20
C ILE A 730 -19.36 26.28 16.73
N PHE A 731 -18.49 25.80 15.83
CA PHE A 731 -18.56 24.42 15.34
C PHE A 731 -18.33 23.38 16.44
N PHE A 732 -17.49 23.71 17.43
CA PHE A 732 -17.22 22.82 18.55
C PHE A 732 -18.24 22.94 19.70
N ALA A 733 -19.09 23.97 19.69
CA ALA A 733 -20.21 24.02 20.62
C ALA A 733 -21.18 22.88 20.31
N GLU A 734 -21.71 22.22 21.33
CA GLU A 734 -22.69 21.15 21.15
C GLU A 734 -23.98 21.72 20.54
N HIS A 735 -24.37 21.23 19.37
CA HIS A 735 -25.55 21.67 18.65
C HIS A 735 -26.27 20.49 17.98
N LEU A 736 -27.47 20.75 17.47
CA LEU A 736 -28.25 19.80 16.68
C LEU A 736 -28.85 20.51 15.46
N HIS A 737 -29.08 19.75 14.40
CA HIS A 737 -29.77 20.21 13.20
C HIS A 737 -31.15 19.53 13.10
N THR A 738 -32.16 20.28 12.65
CA THR A 738 -33.51 19.75 12.40
C THR A 738 -33.58 18.89 11.14
N ASP A 739 -32.61 19.08 10.25
CA ASP A 739 -32.41 18.31 9.02
C ASP A 739 -31.14 17.46 9.14
N GLU A 740 -30.96 16.51 8.23
CA GLU A 740 -29.75 15.71 8.17
C GLU A 740 -28.55 16.57 7.76
N GLU A 741 -27.42 16.36 8.43
CA GLU A 741 -26.17 17.01 8.05
C GLU A 741 -25.28 16.04 7.27
N ILE A 742 -25.04 16.34 6.00
CA ILE A 742 -24.18 15.53 5.13
C ILE A 742 -22.90 16.27 4.75
N ARG A 743 -21.76 15.57 4.87
CA ARG A 743 -20.43 16.09 4.61
C ARG A 743 -19.62 15.08 3.82
N PHE A 744 -19.17 15.46 2.63
CA PHE A 744 -18.19 14.70 1.86
C PHE A 744 -16.83 15.39 1.93
N VAL A 745 -15.87 14.80 2.64
CA VAL A 745 -14.53 15.36 2.80
C VAL A 745 -13.73 15.11 1.53
N VAL A 746 -13.31 16.17 0.86
CA VAL A 746 -12.52 16.11 -0.38
C VAL A 746 -11.03 16.36 -0.14
N ALA A 747 -10.66 17.01 0.96
CA ALA A 747 -9.26 17.17 1.37
C ALA A 747 -9.15 17.48 2.87
N GLY A 748 -8.00 17.18 3.48
CA GLY A 748 -7.76 17.42 4.90
C GLY A 748 -8.52 16.46 5.81
N SER A 749 -8.66 16.84 7.09
CA SER A 749 -9.20 15.95 8.14
C SER A 749 -9.74 16.71 9.35
N GLY A 750 -10.51 16.00 10.19
CA GLY A 750 -11.08 16.53 11.42
C GLY A 750 -11.85 15.48 12.23
N PHE A 751 -12.53 15.94 13.28
CA PHE A 751 -13.32 15.10 14.19
C PHE A 751 -14.77 15.56 14.25
N PHE A 752 -15.68 14.60 14.10
CA PHE A 752 -17.09 14.74 14.48
C PHE A 752 -17.34 14.00 15.80
N ASP A 753 -17.82 14.71 16.81
CA ASP A 753 -18.24 14.09 18.05
C ASP A 753 -19.75 13.95 18.06
N VAL A 754 -20.26 12.77 18.39
CA VAL A 754 -21.69 12.45 18.43
C VAL A 754 -22.05 11.74 19.73
N ARG A 755 -23.28 11.94 20.21
CA ARG A 755 -23.78 11.28 21.42
C ARG A 755 -24.26 9.86 21.15
N ASP A 756 -23.84 8.91 22.00
CA ASP A 756 -24.48 7.58 22.07
C ASP A 756 -25.85 7.69 22.73
N ALA A 757 -26.89 7.28 22.00
CA ALA A 757 -28.28 7.32 22.46
C ALA A 757 -28.56 6.49 23.73
N LYS A 758 -27.69 5.54 24.10
CA LYS A 758 -27.89 4.64 25.25
C LYS A 758 -27.27 5.13 26.54
N ASN A 759 -26.09 5.75 26.49
CA ASN A 759 -25.29 6.07 27.68
C ASN A 759 -24.89 7.56 27.76
N ASP A 760 -25.36 8.39 26.83
CA ASP A 760 -25.07 9.83 26.75
C ASP A 760 -23.57 10.16 26.74
N SER A 761 -22.73 9.24 26.27
CA SER A 761 -21.29 9.44 26.14
C SER A 761 -20.91 9.94 24.75
N TRP A 762 -19.81 10.71 24.66
CA TRP A 762 -19.24 11.16 23.39
C TRP A 762 -18.52 10.02 22.67
N ILE A 763 -18.90 9.82 21.41
CA ILE A 763 -18.15 9.02 20.43
C ILE A 763 -17.51 10.01 19.46
N ARG A 764 -16.19 10.01 19.38
CA ARG A 764 -15.42 10.78 18.38
C ARG A 764 -15.24 9.95 17.14
N ILE A 765 -15.45 10.55 15.98
CA ILE A 765 -15.29 9.96 14.65
C ILE A 765 -14.26 10.79 13.88
N LYS A 766 -13.14 10.18 13.51
CA LYS A 766 -12.11 10.83 12.68
C LYS A 766 -12.50 10.78 11.20
N VAL A 767 -12.58 11.92 10.53
CA VAL A 767 -12.88 11.99 9.10
C VAL A 767 -11.68 12.52 8.32
N GLU A 768 -11.44 11.95 7.14
CA GLU A 768 -10.34 12.30 6.24
C GLU A 768 -10.86 12.36 4.79
N ALA A 769 -10.02 12.78 3.85
CA ALA A 769 -10.38 12.81 2.42
C ALA A 769 -10.99 11.46 1.96
N GLY A 770 -12.09 11.55 1.22
CA GLY A 770 -12.89 10.42 0.77
C GLY A 770 -14.03 10.02 1.73
N ASP A 771 -14.10 10.56 2.94
CA ASP A 771 -15.18 10.22 3.87
C ASP A 771 -16.46 11.01 3.60
N LEU A 772 -17.57 10.29 3.39
CA LEU A 772 -18.92 10.83 3.37
C LEU A 772 -19.63 10.45 4.67
N LEU A 773 -19.96 11.43 5.49
CA LEU A 773 -20.69 11.26 6.74
C LEU A 773 -22.10 11.88 6.63
N ILE A 774 -23.12 11.18 7.11
CA ILE A 774 -24.49 11.70 7.26
C ILE A 774 -24.89 11.58 8.72
N LEU A 775 -25.06 12.72 9.38
CA LEU A 775 -25.61 12.81 10.73
C LEU A 775 -27.14 12.92 10.63
N PRO A 776 -27.90 12.06 11.34
CA PRO A 776 -29.36 12.08 11.30
C PRO A 776 -29.91 13.36 11.92
N ALA A 777 -31.09 13.78 11.45
CA ALA A 777 -31.82 14.91 12.04
C ALA A 777 -32.05 14.70 13.55
N GLY A 778 -31.79 15.74 14.34
CA GLY A 778 -32.03 15.76 15.78
C GLY A 778 -30.92 15.17 16.65
N ILE A 779 -29.77 14.78 16.08
CA ILE A 779 -28.62 14.32 16.89
C ILE A 779 -27.77 15.48 17.42
N TYR A 780 -27.38 15.40 18.69
CA TYR A 780 -26.35 16.28 19.26
C TYR A 780 -24.98 15.91 18.73
N HIS A 781 -24.31 16.90 18.14
CA HIS A 781 -22.99 16.75 17.57
C HIS A 781 -22.19 18.04 17.68
N ARG A 782 -20.88 17.91 17.43
CA ARG A 782 -19.94 19.04 17.29
C ARG A 782 -18.79 18.65 16.37
N PHE A 783 -18.13 19.64 15.82
CA PHE A 783 -17.02 19.47 14.89
C PHE A 783 -15.78 20.25 15.36
N THR A 784 -14.60 19.64 15.18
CA THR A 784 -13.32 20.33 15.30
C THR A 784 -12.33 19.82 14.27
N LEU A 785 -11.37 20.67 13.90
CA LEU A 785 -10.19 20.23 13.15
C LEU A 785 -9.30 19.32 14.02
N ASP A 786 -8.41 18.59 13.37
CA ASP A 786 -7.30 17.92 14.03
C ASP A 786 -6.02 18.79 14.01
N SER A 787 -4.87 18.20 14.31
CA SER A 787 -3.58 18.89 14.32
C SER A 787 -3.17 19.48 12.96
N LEU A 788 -3.74 19.00 11.84
CA LEU A 788 -3.45 19.54 10.50
C LEU A 788 -4.12 20.89 10.24
N ASN A 789 -5.12 21.28 11.04
CA ASN A 789 -5.85 22.55 10.93
C ASN A 789 -6.39 22.86 9.51
N TYR A 790 -6.72 21.82 8.75
CA TYR A 790 -7.22 21.95 7.39
C TYR A 790 -8.25 20.88 7.08
N ILE A 791 -9.44 21.29 6.65
CA ILE A 791 -10.42 20.41 6.02
C ILE A 791 -11.13 21.14 4.88
N LYS A 792 -11.47 20.40 3.82
CA LYS A 792 -12.31 20.83 2.73
C LYS A 792 -13.39 19.79 2.51
N ALA A 793 -14.65 20.21 2.55
CA ALA A 793 -15.79 19.31 2.41
C ALA A 793 -16.87 19.88 1.48
N LYS A 794 -17.49 19.02 0.68
CA LYS A 794 -18.75 19.29 -0.01
C LYS A 794 -19.92 19.06 0.97
N ARG A 795 -20.88 19.98 0.98
CA ARG A 795 -22.12 19.89 1.79
C ARG A 795 -23.30 19.78 0.85
N PHE A 796 -24.31 18.99 1.21
CA PHE A 796 -25.51 18.78 0.39
C PHE A 796 -26.77 19.09 1.19
N PHE A 797 -27.81 19.57 0.50
CA PHE A 797 -29.04 20.07 1.10
C PHE A 797 -30.26 19.68 0.27
N VAL A 798 -31.43 19.69 0.92
CA VAL A 798 -32.76 19.48 0.31
C VAL A 798 -33.48 20.83 0.23
N GLY A 799 -33.81 21.31 -0.97
CA GLY A 799 -34.45 22.61 -1.24
C GLY A 799 -33.73 23.44 -2.31
N GLU A 800 -34.40 24.44 -2.90
CA GLU A 800 -33.73 25.44 -3.75
C GLU A 800 -33.13 26.56 -2.88
N PRO A 801 -31.95 27.12 -3.22
CA PRO A 801 -31.51 28.38 -2.62
C PRO A 801 -32.47 29.48 -3.11
N LEU A 802 -33.18 30.15 -2.20
CA LEU A 802 -33.97 31.32 -2.55
C LEU A 802 -33.00 32.43 -2.99
N ASN A 803 -32.92 32.67 -4.30
CA ASN A 803 -32.24 33.85 -4.84
C ASN A 803 -32.99 35.09 -4.36
N VAL A 804 -32.38 35.81 -3.41
CA VAL A 804 -32.86 37.10 -2.93
C VAL A 804 -32.47 38.18 -3.94
N ASP A 805 -33.15 38.18 -5.07
CA ASP A 805 -33.09 39.28 -6.04
C ASP A 805 -34.50 39.45 -6.60
N THR A 806 -35.35 40.18 -5.89
CA THR A 806 -36.47 41.02 -6.41
C THR A 806 -37.48 41.35 -5.32
N HIS A 807 -37.13 42.19 -4.34
CA HIS A 807 -38.14 43.03 -3.67
C HIS A 807 -37.55 44.41 -3.37
N GLU A 808 -38.32 45.45 -3.69
CA GLU A 808 -37.89 46.85 -3.72
C GLU A 808 -37.33 47.35 -2.39
N GLU A 809 -36.24 48.10 -2.51
CA GLU A 809 -35.42 48.72 -1.47
C GLU A 809 -36.25 49.57 -0.49
N ASP A 810 -36.36 49.12 0.76
CA ASP A 810 -36.67 50.00 1.89
C ASP A 810 -35.38 50.26 2.67
N GLY A 811 -34.74 51.41 2.40
CA GLY A 811 -33.38 51.73 2.83
C GLY A 811 -33.16 51.81 4.35
N GLU A 812 -34.21 51.69 5.15
CA GLU A 812 -34.12 51.61 6.61
C GLU A 812 -33.77 50.19 7.10
N LEU A 813 -34.24 49.14 6.42
CA LEU A 813 -33.96 47.75 6.78
C LEU A 813 -32.49 47.38 6.51
N ASP A 814 -31.94 47.79 5.38
CA ASP A 814 -30.52 47.54 5.04
C ASP A 814 -29.55 48.25 5.98
N LYS A 815 -29.96 49.42 6.49
CA LYS A 815 -29.18 50.15 7.48
C LYS A 815 -29.13 49.40 8.81
N ILE A 816 -30.25 48.84 9.26
CA ILE A 816 -30.33 48.01 10.48
C ILE A 816 -29.54 46.71 10.29
N LYS A 817 -29.66 46.05 9.13
CA LYS A 817 -28.88 44.85 8.78
C LYS A 817 -27.39 45.09 8.93
N LYS A 818 -26.92 46.20 8.37
CA LYS A 818 -25.50 46.58 8.35
C LYS A 818 -24.98 47.05 9.72
N ASP A 819 -25.77 47.83 10.46
CA ASP A 819 -25.37 48.35 11.77
C ASP A 819 -25.32 47.26 12.84
N ARG A 820 -26.12 46.19 12.68
CA ARG A 820 -26.18 45.07 13.64
C ARG A 820 -25.48 43.79 13.18
N GLY A 821 -24.95 43.76 11.96
CA GLY A 821 -24.06 42.69 11.48
C GLY A 821 -24.75 41.40 11.06
N TYR A 822 -26.00 41.46 10.61
CA TYR A 822 -26.73 40.28 10.13
C TYR A 822 -26.23 39.84 8.75
N ASN A 823 -25.97 38.55 8.60
CA ASN A 823 -25.33 37.98 7.40
C ASN A 823 -26.27 37.08 6.58
N TYR A 824 -27.50 36.88 7.02
CA TYR A 824 -28.46 35.98 6.41
C TYR A 824 -29.85 36.60 6.44
N GLU A 825 -30.65 36.35 5.41
CA GLU A 825 -32.06 36.75 5.36
C GLU A 825 -32.87 35.68 4.63
N ASP A 826 -34.14 35.55 5.01
CA ASP A 826 -35.07 34.60 4.42
C ASP A 826 -36.46 35.25 4.28
N VAL A 827 -37.17 35.00 3.19
CA VAL A 827 -38.53 35.51 2.96
C VAL A 827 -39.48 34.34 2.83
N ILE A 828 -40.47 34.30 3.72
CA ILE A 828 -41.41 33.20 3.82
C ILE A 828 -42.82 33.69 3.49
N GLU A 829 -43.37 33.19 2.37
CA GLU A 829 -44.76 33.43 1.97
C GLU A 829 -45.68 32.31 2.50
N LEU A 830 -46.45 32.58 3.56
CA LEU A 830 -47.34 31.59 4.18
C LEU A 830 -48.66 31.47 3.41
N LEU A 831 -48.59 30.97 2.17
CA LEU A 831 -49.71 30.75 1.26
C LEU A 831 -49.91 29.24 0.96
N PRO A 832 -51.13 28.69 1.06
CA PRO A 832 -51.39 27.28 0.74
C PRO A 832 -50.99 26.88 -0.69
N GLU A 833 -51.04 27.83 -1.62
CA GLU A 833 -50.81 27.61 -3.05
C GLU A 833 -49.31 27.61 -3.42
N LYS A 834 -48.45 28.17 -2.56
CA LYS A 834 -47.00 28.33 -2.81
C LYS A 834 -46.13 27.49 -1.89
N LEU A 835 -46.70 26.88 -0.85
CA LEU A 835 -46.00 25.99 0.07
C LEU A 835 -46.52 24.56 -0.07
N PRO A 836 -45.75 23.62 -0.66
CA PRO A 836 -46.19 22.24 -0.84
C PRO A 836 -46.44 21.49 0.49
N ASN A 837 -45.87 21.97 1.61
CA ASN A 837 -46.07 21.44 2.97
C ASN A 837 -46.73 22.46 3.91
N TYR A 838 -47.72 23.21 3.40
CA TYR A 838 -48.35 24.33 4.12
C TYR A 838 -48.80 24.01 5.55
N GLU A 839 -49.48 22.87 5.78
CA GLU A 839 -49.98 22.53 7.12
C GLU A 839 -48.86 22.18 8.12
N GLU A 840 -47.76 21.58 7.66
CA GLU A 840 -46.60 21.26 8.52
C GLU A 840 -45.78 22.51 8.83
N MET A 841 -45.58 23.37 7.84
CA MET A 841 -44.91 24.66 8.03
C MET A 841 -45.70 25.55 8.99
N LEU A 842 -47.03 25.61 8.87
CA LEU A 842 -47.85 26.31 9.86
C LEU A 842 -47.58 25.77 11.27
N LYS A 843 -47.58 24.44 11.46
CA LYS A 843 -47.29 23.84 12.78
C LYS A 843 -45.94 24.27 13.34
N LEU A 844 -44.91 24.41 12.52
CA LEU A 844 -43.60 24.90 12.95
C LEU A 844 -43.67 26.34 13.49
N PHE A 845 -44.36 27.25 12.78
CA PHE A 845 -44.57 28.63 13.26
C PHE A 845 -45.43 28.71 14.52
N PHE A 846 -46.40 27.80 14.66
CA PHE A 846 -47.26 27.69 15.84
C PHE A 846 -46.55 27.06 17.05
N THR A 847 -45.44 26.35 16.84
CA THR A 847 -44.71 25.66 17.90
C THR A 847 -43.85 26.65 18.67
N GLU A 848 -43.93 26.59 20.00
CA GLU A 848 -43.12 27.40 20.90
C GLU A 848 -41.64 27.07 20.72
N HIS A 849 -40.82 28.08 20.43
CA HIS A 849 -39.38 27.93 20.25
C HIS A 849 -38.62 29.19 20.72
N LEU A 850 -37.29 29.10 20.75
CA LEU A 850 -36.38 30.19 21.08
C LEU A 850 -35.20 30.18 20.10
N HIS A 851 -34.59 31.33 19.87
CA HIS A 851 -33.34 31.45 19.12
C HIS A 851 -32.23 31.92 20.07
N ALA A 852 -31.01 31.43 19.85
CA ALA A 852 -29.83 31.84 20.60
C ALA A 852 -29.37 33.26 20.23
N ASP A 853 -29.80 33.74 19.06
CA ASP A 853 -29.51 35.06 18.52
C ASP A 853 -30.77 35.95 18.48
N GLU A 854 -30.57 37.26 18.34
CA GLU A 854 -31.65 38.23 18.12
C GLU A 854 -32.28 38.02 16.73
N GLU A 855 -33.60 37.96 16.68
CA GLU A 855 -34.34 37.65 15.46
C GLU A 855 -35.18 38.85 15.01
N ILE A 856 -35.08 39.24 13.74
CA ILE A 856 -35.91 40.30 13.17
C ILE A 856 -36.97 39.70 12.24
N ARG A 857 -38.20 40.20 12.36
CA ARG A 857 -39.34 39.87 11.50
C ARG A 857 -39.94 41.15 10.94
N PHE A 858 -39.87 41.32 9.63
CA PHE A 858 -40.52 42.39 8.91
C PHE A 858 -41.72 41.83 8.13
N ILE A 859 -42.92 42.33 8.41
CA ILE A 859 -44.13 41.83 7.76
C ILE A 859 -44.29 42.54 6.41
N LEU A 860 -44.06 41.83 5.31
CA LEU A 860 -44.16 42.40 3.96
C LEU A 860 -45.61 42.55 3.50
N ALA A 861 -46.48 41.60 3.85
CA ALA A 861 -47.89 41.62 3.50
C ALA A 861 -48.73 40.80 4.48
N GLY A 862 -50.00 41.16 4.68
CA GLY A 862 -50.95 40.44 5.55
C GLY A 862 -50.86 40.84 7.02
N SER A 863 -51.34 39.95 7.91
CA SER A 863 -51.33 40.17 9.35
C SER A 863 -51.27 38.86 10.15
N GLY A 864 -50.68 38.91 11.33
CA GLY A 864 -50.61 37.80 12.27
C GLY A 864 -50.39 38.25 13.70
N PHE A 865 -50.23 37.27 14.59
CA PHE A 865 -50.01 37.46 16.02
C PHE A 865 -48.70 36.79 16.44
N PHE A 866 -47.82 37.55 17.08
CA PHE A 866 -46.68 37.03 17.82
C PHE A 866 -47.08 36.90 19.28
N ASP A 867 -47.09 35.66 19.77
CA ASP A 867 -47.20 35.41 21.21
C ASP A 867 -45.78 35.34 21.75
N VAL A 868 -45.43 36.26 22.65
CA VAL A 868 -44.10 36.34 23.29
C VAL A 868 -44.26 36.14 24.77
N ARG A 869 -43.41 35.31 25.37
CA ARG A 869 -43.48 35.01 26.79
C ARG A 869 -42.68 36.03 27.59
N ASP A 870 -43.34 36.69 28.53
CA ASP A 870 -42.70 37.62 29.45
C ASP A 870 -41.69 36.87 30.34
N ALA A 871 -40.43 37.29 30.31
CA ALA A 871 -39.34 36.65 31.02
C ALA A 871 -39.45 36.76 32.56
N GLU A 872 -40.16 37.77 33.08
CA GLU A 872 -40.25 38.02 34.54
C GLU A 872 -41.42 37.29 35.19
N ASN A 873 -42.58 37.22 34.52
CA ASN A 873 -43.80 36.64 35.10
C ASN A 873 -44.35 35.42 34.33
N GLY A 874 -43.77 35.08 33.18
CA GLY A 874 -44.11 33.90 32.38
C GLY A 874 -45.45 33.98 31.62
N ASN A 875 -46.13 35.13 31.64
CA ASN A 875 -47.38 35.33 30.91
C ASN A 875 -47.13 35.54 29.41
N TRP A 876 -48.13 35.18 28.59
CA TRP A 876 -48.08 35.41 27.15
C TRP A 876 -48.58 36.80 26.80
N ILE A 877 -47.75 37.56 26.10
CA ILE A 877 -48.09 38.85 25.49
C ILE A 877 -48.35 38.58 24.01
N ARG A 878 -49.59 38.82 23.57
CA ARG A 878 -49.97 38.70 22.16
C ARG A 878 -49.82 40.05 21.47
N ILE A 879 -48.93 40.11 20.49
CA ILE A 879 -48.64 41.29 19.68
C ILE A 879 -49.25 41.05 18.30
N LYS A 880 -50.15 41.93 17.85
CA LYS A 880 -50.62 41.88 16.45
C LYS A 880 -49.61 42.61 15.57
N ALA A 881 -49.18 41.98 14.49
CA ALA A 881 -48.28 42.55 13.49
C ALA A 881 -48.98 42.53 12.13
N GLU A 882 -48.95 43.67 11.43
CA GLU A 882 -49.53 43.87 10.11
C GLU A 882 -48.45 44.32 9.11
N ALA A 883 -48.77 44.31 7.82
CA ALA A 883 -47.82 44.70 6.77
C ALA A 883 -47.18 46.08 7.04
N GLY A 884 -45.85 46.13 7.03
CA GLY A 884 -45.03 47.29 7.39
C GLY A 884 -44.49 47.27 8.82
N ASP A 885 -44.97 46.37 9.68
CA ASP A 885 -44.46 46.25 11.05
C ASP A 885 -43.14 45.47 11.09
N MET A 886 -42.20 45.96 11.91
CA MET A 886 -40.95 45.28 12.25
C MET A 886 -40.94 44.88 13.72
N LEU A 887 -40.70 43.60 13.97
CA LEU A 887 -40.52 43.05 15.31
C LEU A 887 -39.09 42.56 15.48
N ILE A 888 -38.46 42.99 16.56
CA ILE A 888 -37.14 42.54 16.96
C ILE A 888 -37.32 41.71 18.23
N MET A 889 -37.01 40.43 18.13
CA MET A 889 -37.10 39.45 19.21
C MET A 889 -35.72 39.23 19.82
N PRO A 890 -35.49 39.65 21.07
CA PRO A 890 -34.24 39.38 21.76
C PRO A 890 -33.95 37.89 21.86
N ALA A 891 -32.66 37.55 21.81
CA ALA A 891 -32.17 36.20 22.05
C ALA A 891 -32.74 35.61 23.35
N GLY A 892 -33.08 34.31 23.32
CA GLY A 892 -33.51 33.56 24.50
C GLY A 892 -34.95 33.79 24.97
N ILE A 893 -35.78 34.52 24.22
CA ILE A 893 -37.20 34.70 24.54
C ILE A 893 -38.07 33.69 23.79
N TYR A 894 -38.91 32.95 24.55
CA TYR A 894 -39.90 32.04 23.96
C TYR A 894 -40.97 32.82 23.21
N HIS A 895 -41.17 32.43 21.96
CA HIS A 895 -42.21 33.02 21.13
C HIS A 895 -42.81 32.01 20.14
N ARG A 896 -43.94 32.38 19.55
CA ARG A 896 -44.58 31.67 18.44
C ARG A 896 -45.36 32.65 17.58
N PHE A 897 -45.62 32.26 16.33
CA PHE A 897 -46.37 33.05 15.37
C PHE A 897 -47.66 32.36 14.95
N THR A 898 -48.72 33.14 14.80
CA THR A 898 -50.05 32.66 14.40
C THR A 898 -50.62 33.59 13.34
N LEU A 899 -51.12 33.04 12.23
CA LEU A 899 -51.82 33.85 11.23
C LEU A 899 -53.17 34.36 11.75
N ASP A 900 -53.53 35.60 11.39
CA ASP A 900 -54.88 36.12 11.64
C ASP A 900 -55.86 35.42 10.68
N VAL A 901 -57.00 34.95 11.19
CA VAL A 901 -57.81 33.86 10.61
C VAL A 901 -58.55 34.26 9.32
N LEU A 902 -58.26 35.42 8.73
CA LEU A 902 -58.98 35.90 7.55
C LEU A 902 -58.13 36.41 6.37
N LEU A 903 -56.79 36.52 6.44
CA LEU A 903 -56.00 36.93 5.26
C LEU A 903 -54.59 36.32 5.20
N ARG A 904 -54.14 36.18 3.96
CA ARG A 904 -52.82 35.74 3.46
C ARG A 904 -51.67 36.62 3.99
N THR A 905 -50.57 36.04 4.49
CA THR A 905 -49.44 36.81 5.08
C THR A 905 -48.08 36.36 4.52
N THR A 906 -47.24 37.33 4.18
CA THR A 906 -45.84 37.17 3.75
C THR A 906 -44.93 37.88 4.74
N VAL A 907 -43.91 37.18 5.23
CA VAL A 907 -43.01 37.67 6.29
C VAL A 907 -41.55 37.50 5.86
N GLN A 908 -40.76 38.55 6.02
CA GLN A 908 -39.30 38.50 5.86
C GLN A 908 -38.64 38.35 7.24
N ARG A 909 -37.78 37.35 7.36
CA ARG A 909 -36.92 37.03 8.49
C ARG A 909 -35.51 37.53 8.18
N CYS A 910 -34.92 38.30 9.08
CA CYS A 910 -33.52 38.69 9.01
C CYS A 910 -32.80 38.25 10.27
#